data_AF-A0A7V9B0H2-F1
#
_entry.id   AF-A0A7V9B0H2-F1
#
_cell.length_a   1.000
_cell.length_b   1.000
_cell.length_c   1.000
_cell.angle_alpha   90.00
_cell.angle_beta   90.00
_cell.angle_gamma   90.00
#
_symmetry.space_group_name_H-M   'P 1'
#
loop_
_entity.id
_entity.type
_entity.pdbx_description
1 polymer ?
#
loop_
_entity_poly.entity_id
_entity_poly.type
_entity_poly.pdbx_seq_one_letter_code
_entity_poly.pdbx_strand_id
1 'polypeptide(L)'
;MAATKAGTINGASGARTTRPGLTIDRRFTRAGADPFAGAVWTRRTSRIANPDGSVVFEMKDAEVPVSWSQVATDIMVSKYFRKAGVPQRDAAGTPLLAESGAPLLGPERSAKQVIHRLAGCWRFWGDTHGYFASPEDAQAFEDELTHMLVTQMAAPNSPQWFNTGLAWAYGITGPAQGHFYVDPAEPETVKRSEDAYTRPQPHACFIQHVNDDLVNEDGIMDLWVREARIFKYGSGTGTNFSSVRGEGEPLSGGGTSSGLMSFLKVGDRAAGAIKSGGTTRRAAKMVVLDVDHPDIETFIDWKPREELKVAAMVEGLKHLTPEQRARANELGLEPTYDYNGEAYATVSGQNSNNSVRLSNAFIAAVRDDAEWTLIRRTDGQPMRTVRARDLWTRIAEAAWQCADPGVQFDTTINEWHTSPEGGRINASNPCSEYLFLDNTACNLASLNLIKFIDVDNHSFDIEGFRHAVRLWTIVLEISVLMAQFPSKDIARLSYDYRTLGLGYANIGTVLMILGMPYDSDEARAYTGAVTALMTGESYAASAELAGVLGPFPEYEKNAPHMLRVIRNHRRAAYAAPVAEYEGLSVPPTGIDPGHAPADILTAARASWDMALAEGETHGYRNAQTTLLAPTGTIGLLMDCDTTGVEPDFALVKFKKLAGGGYFKIANQSLAPALKTLGYDERQRTEILTYVLGTLSLNDAPHINRASLTEKGLDEADLDRIEAALPSVFELPFAFNAWALGDEAIARLGLTMEQATAPGFDLLRTLGFSRAQIEEANEVVCGTMTVEGAPHLSPEHYAVFDTANKSGKKGTRFIHHMGHITMMSAAQSFLSGAISKTINMPHEVTVEEVEDAYYASWQRGIKAMALYRDGSKMSQPLANKSDVVVADKEELEATINDAVAAGVAAAVAAKDTEIAALTAQLAELKAARAAPVPTGQVALPGMPMRAIRRRLPAKRHGFTQEARVAGHKLYLRTGEYEDGTIGEVFIDMHKEGAAFRSMINSFAIAISKGLQYGVPLEEFVETFTFVRFEPQGMVVGHPNIKLATSVIDFVFRVLGLEYLGRTDLVQVADAPQPIDQTGEDSDLLPKDADMLHATHGVGASPAQRIASPAAPPVPTRTNGATNGNHTNGNGGAGQQQGDLGRMQVEARATSPSSSTSVVATAEPATAAGPMSAVDAQLSAMMGDAPFCDVCGHITVRNGACYKCLNCGNSLGCS
;
A
#
# COMPACT_ATOMS: atom_id res chain seq x y z
N MET A 1 -37.15 29.06 -18.81
CA MET A 1 -37.47 29.39 -20.22
C MET A 1 -36.75 30.67 -20.59
N ALA A 2 -35.98 30.68 -21.68
CA ALA A 2 -35.44 31.90 -22.31
C ALA A 2 -35.06 31.56 -23.76
N ALA A 3 -36.03 31.59 -24.68
CA ALA A 3 -35.83 31.13 -26.06
C ALA A 3 -35.50 32.30 -27.00
N THR A 4 -34.25 32.40 -27.43
CA THR A 4 -33.80 33.40 -28.42
C THR A 4 -33.53 32.74 -29.77
N LYS A 5 -34.50 32.94 -30.67
CA LYS A 5 -34.56 32.59 -32.09
C LYS A 5 -33.22 32.28 -32.77
N ALA A 6 -33.07 31.05 -33.27
CA ALA A 6 -32.13 30.77 -34.36
C ALA A 6 -32.57 31.51 -35.63
N GLY A 7 -31.64 32.19 -36.31
CA GLY A 7 -31.87 32.83 -37.60
C GLY A 7 -31.12 32.09 -38.71
N THR A 8 -31.83 31.70 -39.76
CA THR A 8 -31.25 31.03 -40.94
C THR A 8 -30.36 31.99 -41.73
N ILE A 9 -29.13 31.58 -42.03
CA ILE A 9 -28.22 32.28 -42.94
C ILE A 9 -27.90 31.33 -44.09
N ASN A 10 -28.26 31.72 -45.32
CA ASN A 10 -27.89 30.98 -46.53
C ASN A 10 -26.40 31.19 -46.86
N GLY A 11 -25.80 30.19 -47.49
CA GLY A 11 -24.36 30.14 -47.72
C GLY A 11 -23.81 31.25 -48.62
N ALA A 12 -22.73 31.88 -48.13
CA ALA A 12 -21.72 32.53 -48.95
C ALA A 12 -20.34 32.14 -48.38
N SER A 13 -19.36 31.91 -49.23
CA SER A 13 -18.02 31.45 -48.83
C SER A 13 -17.18 32.58 -48.21
N GLY A 14 -17.45 32.90 -46.95
CA GLY A 14 -16.61 33.80 -46.14
C GLY A 14 -15.32 33.10 -45.71
N ALA A 15 -14.20 33.83 -45.71
CA ALA A 15 -12.92 33.31 -45.24
C ALA A 15 -12.99 32.97 -43.74
N ARG A 16 -12.44 31.82 -43.33
CA ARG A 16 -12.25 31.46 -41.92
C ARG A 16 -11.35 32.50 -41.26
N THR A 17 -11.91 33.35 -40.39
CA THR A 17 -11.13 34.15 -39.45
C THR A 17 -10.66 33.26 -38.32
N THR A 18 -9.61 32.47 -38.57
CA THR A 18 -8.95 31.62 -37.58
C THR A 18 -8.46 32.47 -36.41
N ARG A 19 -8.95 32.18 -35.21
CA ARG A 19 -8.31 32.63 -33.97
C ARG A 19 -7.01 31.82 -33.78
N PRO A 20 -6.00 32.33 -33.04
CA PRO A 20 -5.04 31.43 -32.41
C PRO A 20 -5.81 30.44 -31.51
N GLY A 21 -5.47 29.16 -31.61
CA GLY A 21 -6.21 28.04 -31.03
C GLY A 21 -5.75 26.72 -31.64
N LEU A 22 -6.01 25.60 -30.96
CA LEU A 22 -5.70 24.26 -31.48
C LEU A 22 -6.71 23.87 -32.58
N THR A 23 -6.22 23.24 -33.65
CA THR A 23 -7.05 22.48 -34.58
C THR A 23 -7.19 21.03 -34.12
N ILE A 24 -8.37 20.44 -34.28
CA ILE A 24 -8.67 19.08 -33.81
C ILE A 24 -9.13 18.23 -35.00
N ASP A 25 -8.22 17.41 -35.51
CA ASP A 25 -8.54 16.41 -36.53
C ASP A 25 -9.49 15.33 -36.00
N ARG A 26 -10.26 14.74 -36.92
CA ARG A 26 -11.18 13.63 -36.62
C ARG A 26 -10.63 12.34 -37.18
N ARG A 27 -10.28 11.40 -36.31
CA ARG A 27 -9.78 10.06 -36.67
C ARG A 27 -10.83 9.00 -36.39
N PHE A 28 -11.44 9.04 -35.22
CA PHE A 28 -12.39 8.01 -34.76
C PHE A 28 -13.86 8.35 -35.10
N THR A 29 -14.15 9.62 -35.40
CA THR A 29 -15.51 10.13 -35.67
C THR A 29 -15.66 10.76 -37.05
N ARG A 30 -16.89 11.19 -37.36
CA ARG A 30 -17.22 11.95 -38.57
C ARG A 30 -18.07 13.15 -38.17
N ALA A 31 -17.81 14.31 -38.76
CA ALA A 31 -18.54 15.54 -38.43
C ALA A 31 -20.05 15.37 -38.65
N GLY A 32 -20.85 15.70 -37.63
CA GLY A 32 -22.31 15.59 -37.66
C GLY A 32 -22.89 14.18 -37.45
N ALA A 33 -22.05 13.17 -37.17
CA ALA A 33 -22.50 11.87 -36.70
C ALA A 33 -22.56 11.84 -35.16
N ASP A 34 -23.55 11.16 -34.58
CA ASP A 34 -23.63 10.93 -33.13
C ASP A 34 -22.52 9.96 -32.69
N PRO A 35 -21.59 10.37 -31.80
CA PRO A 35 -20.51 9.49 -31.33
C PRO A 35 -21.01 8.30 -30.48
N PHE A 36 -22.22 8.38 -29.89
CA PHE A 36 -22.82 7.25 -29.18
C PHE A 36 -23.47 6.21 -30.11
N ALA A 37 -23.82 6.59 -31.35
CA ALA A 37 -24.47 5.72 -32.33
C ALA A 37 -23.53 4.66 -32.94
N GLY A 38 -22.22 4.79 -32.74
CA GLY A 38 -21.24 3.76 -33.12
C GLY A 38 -21.25 2.52 -32.24
N ALA A 39 -21.94 2.54 -31.09
CA ALA A 39 -22.05 1.42 -30.17
C ALA A 39 -23.46 0.85 -30.10
N VAL A 40 -23.57 -0.48 -29.91
CA VAL A 40 -24.83 -1.14 -29.55
C VAL A 40 -25.01 -1.06 -28.05
N TRP A 41 -26.20 -0.68 -27.59
CA TRP A 41 -26.52 -0.44 -26.18
C TRP A 41 -27.46 -1.51 -25.63
N THR A 42 -27.32 -1.84 -24.35
CA THR A 42 -28.16 -2.80 -23.64
C THR A 42 -28.44 -2.33 -22.21
N ARG A 43 -29.43 -2.94 -21.56
CA ARG A 43 -29.74 -2.74 -20.15
C ARG A 43 -29.29 -3.95 -19.35
N ARG A 44 -28.56 -3.71 -18.25
CA ARG A 44 -28.11 -4.74 -17.31
C ARG A 44 -28.50 -4.40 -15.89
N THR A 45 -28.54 -5.41 -15.04
CA THR A 45 -28.59 -5.24 -13.59
C THR A 45 -27.17 -5.24 -13.06
N SER A 46 -26.84 -4.27 -12.20
CA SER A 46 -25.66 -4.32 -11.34
C SER A 46 -26.10 -4.76 -9.96
N ARG A 47 -25.49 -5.82 -9.40
CA ARG A 47 -25.82 -6.38 -8.07
C ARG A 47 -24.55 -6.81 -7.36
N ILE A 48 -24.28 -6.20 -6.22
CA ILE A 48 -23.22 -6.60 -5.28
C ILE A 48 -23.90 -7.25 -4.07
N ALA A 49 -23.42 -8.44 -3.70
CA ALA A 49 -23.88 -9.18 -2.54
C ALA A 49 -22.70 -9.66 -1.69
N ASN A 50 -22.97 -9.91 -0.41
CA ASN A 50 -22.05 -10.54 0.53
C ASN A 50 -22.04 -12.07 0.35
N PRO A 51 -21.11 -12.81 0.99
CA PRO A 51 -21.04 -14.28 0.93
C PRO A 51 -22.29 -15.02 1.44
N ASP A 52 -23.06 -14.39 2.33
CA ASP A 52 -24.35 -14.89 2.84
C ASP A 52 -25.52 -14.67 1.86
N GLY A 53 -25.24 -14.13 0.66
CA GLY A 53 -26.22 -13.80 -0.37
C GLY A 53 -26.93 -12.45 -0.20
N SER A 54 -26.75 -11.76 0.93
CA SER A 54 -27.41 -10.48 1.24
C SER A 54 -26.96 -9.36 0.30
N VAL A 55 -27.88 -8.46 -0.07
CA VAL A 55 -27.64 -7.41 -1.08
C VAL A 55 -26.99 -6.18 -0.44
N VAL A 56 -25.77 -5.84 -0.89
CA VAL A 56 -25.06 -4.62 -0.53
C VAL A 56 -25.48 -3.45 -1.42
N PHE A 57 -25.68 -3.72 -2.71
CA PHE A 57 -26.10 -2.73 -3.70
C PHE A 57 -26.81 -3.42 -4.87
N GLU A 58 -27.91 -2.86 -5.35
CA GLU A 58 -28.56 -3.28 -6.59
C GLU A 58 -29.05 -2.06 -7.39
N MET A 59 -28.82 -2.08 -8.70
CA MET A 59 -29.46 -1.16 -9.66
C MET A 59 -29.87 -1.93 -10.92
N LYS A 60 -31.17 -1.95 -11.20
CA LYS A 60 -31.77 -2.53 -12.41
C LYS A 60 -31.87 -1.50 -13.52
N ASP A 61 -31.91 -1.99 -14.76
CA ASP A 61 -32.07 -1.20 -15.98
C ASP A 61 -30.97 -0.16 -16.23
N ALA A 62 -29.71 -0.45 -15.85
CA ALA A 62 -28.58 0.42 -16.17
C ALA A 62 -28.18 0.26 -17.64
N GLU A 63 -28.17 1.36 -18.41
CA GLU A 63 -27.83 1.37 -19.84
C GLU A 63 -26.31 1.48 -20.04
N VAL A 64 -25.72 0.50 -20.73
CA VAL A 64 -24.30 0.40 -21.04
C VAL A 64 -24.08 -0.16 -22.46
N PRO A 65 -22.88 0.01 -23.07
CA PRO A 65 -22.54 -0.66 -24.32
C PRO A 65 -22.54 -2.18 -24.15
N VAL A 66 -22.98 -2.91 -25.19
CA VAL A 66 -22.97 -4.39 -25.22
C VAL A 66 -21.55 -4.95 -25.09
N SER A 67 -20.56 -4.23 -25.64
CA SER A 67 -19.15 -4.62 -25.67
C SER A 67 -18.44 -4.58 -24.31
N TRP A 68 -18.95 -3.84 -23.33
CA TRP A 68 -18.37 -3.81 -21.99
C TRP A 68 -18.67 -5.11 -21.26
N SER A 69 -17.77 -5.59 -20.41
CA SER A 69 -18.05 -6.75 -19.55
C SER A 69 -19.09 -6.44 -18.46
N GLN A 70 -19.55 -7.48 -17.77
CA GLN A 70 -20.33 -7.29 -16.53
C GLN A 70 -19.48 -6.62 -15.44
N VAL A 71 -18.17 -6.87 -15.36
CA VAL A 71 -17.27 -6.22 -14.38
C VAL A 71 -17.16 -4.71 -14.66
N ALA A 72 -16.96 -4.31 -15.91
CA ALA A 72 -16.96 -2.90 -16.30
C ALA A 72 -18.33 -2.24 -16.05
N THR A 73 -19.43 -2.97 -16.28
CA THR A 73 -20.80 -2.56 -15.94
C THR A 73 -20.93 -2.31 -14.42
N ASP A 74 -20.54 -3.28 -13.59
CA ASP A 74 -20.63 -3.17 -12.13
C ASP A 74 -19.71 -2.08 -11.56
N ILE A 75 -18.51 -1.87 -12.10
CA ILE A 75 -17.63 -0.76 -11.70
C ILE A 75 -18.27 0.59 -12.05
N MET A 76 -18.78 0.76 -13.27
CA MET A 76 -19.47 1.98 -13.70
C MET A 76 -20.69 2.28 -12.82
N VAL A 77 -21.59 1.30 -12.69
CA VAL A 77 -22.89 1.49 -12.02
C VAL A 77 -22.73 1.58 -10.50
N SER A 78 -21.85 0.78 -9.88
CA SER A 78 -21.67 0.80 -8.42
C SER A 78 -20.85 2.02 -7.96
N LYS A 79 -19.78 2.42 -8.67
CA LYS A 79 -18.85 3.47 -8.20
C LYS A 79 -19.04 4.83 -8.88
N TYR A 80 -19.29 4.88 -10.19
CA TYR A 80 -19.20 6.12 -10.97
C TYR A 80 -20.55 6.79 -11.27
N PHE A 81 -21.66 6.03 -11.32
CA PHE A 81 -23.00 6.61 -11.36
C PHE A 81 -23.31 7.41 -10.09
N ARG A 82 -23.58 8.71 -10.25
CA ARG A 82 -24.11 9.62 -9.23
C ARG A 82 -25.45 9.09 -8.73
N LYS A 83 -25.55 8.81 -7.43
CA LYS A 83 -26.72 8.12 -6.84
C LYS A 83 -27.95 9.00 -6.59
N ALA A 84 -27.76 10.33 -6.51
CA ALA A 84 -28.82 11.27 -6.19
C ALA A 84 -28.53 12.69 -6.72
N GLY A 85 -29.60 13.46 -6.92
CA GLY A 85 -29.56 14.86 -7.36
C GLY A 85 -29.63 15.07 -8.87
N VAL A 86 -29.67 14.00 -9.67
CA VAL A 86 -29.63 14.07 -11.14
C VAL A 86 -31.06 14.28 -11.68
N PRO A 87 -31.35 15.35 -12.45
CA PRO A 87 -32.67 15.56 -13.05
C PRO A 87 -33.06 14.41 -13.98
N GLN A 88 -34.16 13.73 -13.65
CA GLN A 88 -34.69 12.60 -14.42
C GLN A 88 -35.43 13.11 -15.66
N ARG A 89 -35.39 12.32 -16.74
CA ARG A 89 -35.99 12.65 -18.04
C ARG A 89 -36.75 11.45 -18.61
N ASP A 90 -37.74 11.72 -19.46
CA ASP A 90 -38.41 10.68 -20.25
C ASP A 90 -37.55 10.22 -21.44
N ALA A 91 -38.07 9.26 -22.22
CA ALA A 91 -37.38 8.71 -23.39
C ALA A 91 -37.24 9.71 -24.58
N ALA A 92 -37.92 10.86 -24.53
CA ALA A 92 -37.75 11.97 -25.48
C ALA A 92 -36.81 13.07 -24.94
N GLY A 93 -36.27 12.90 -23.73
CA GLY A 93 -35.40 13.88 -23.07
C GLY A 93 -36.15 14.98 -22.30
N THR A 94 -37.47 14.94 -22.22
CA THR A 94 -38.27 15.90 -21.44
C THR A 94 -37.98 15.74 -19.95
N PRO A 95 -37.73 16.82 -19.18
CA PRO A 95 -37.61 16.72 -17.73
C PRO A 95 -38.89 16.15 -17.10
N LEU A 96 -38.74 15.10 -16.29
CA LEU A 96 -39.80 14.61 -15.42
C LEU A 96 -39.97 15.59 -14.25
N LEU A 97 -41.20 15.87 -13.86
CA LEU A 97 -41.53 16.77 -12.75
C LEU A 97 -42.22 15.99 -11.63
N ALA A 98 -41.98 16.41 -10.38
CA ALA A 98 -42.77 16.01 -9.23
C ALA A 98 -44.12 16.75 -9.21
N GLU A 99 -45.04 16.34 -8.33
CA GLU A 99 -46.37 16.96 -8.17
C GLU A 99 -46.29 18.47 -7.82
N SER A 100 -45.19 18.92 -7.21
CA SER A 100 -44.89 20.32 -6.93
C SER A 100 -44.45 21.16 -8.13
N GLY A 101 -44.31 20.55 -9.32
CA GLY A 101 -43.75 21.18 -10.52
C GLY A 101 -42.22 21.32 -10.54
N ALA A 102 -41.53 20.92 -9.47
CA ALA A 102 -40.07 20.86 -9.44
C ALA A 102 -39.54 19.66 -10.24
N PRO A 103 -38.31 19.71 -10.79
CA PRO A 103 -37.70 18.55 -11.47
C PRO A 103 -37.62 17.33 -10.54
N LEU A 104 -38.02 16.17 -11.04
CA LEU A 104 -37.84 14.90 -10.35
C LEU A 104 -36.34 14.55 -10.35
N LEU A 105 -35.78 14.32 -9.16
CA LEU A 105 -34.35 14.01 -8.99
C LEU A 105 -34.15 12.53 -8.68
N GLY A 106 -33.03 11.98 -9.13
CA GLY A 106 -32.68 10.56 -8.95
C GLY A 106 -31.20 10.29 -9.25
N PRO A 107 -30.85 9.05 -9.61
CA PRO A 107 -29.50 8.66 -10.00
C PRO A 107 -29.21 8.88 -11.49
N GLU A 108 -27.95 8.80 -11.88
CA GLU A 108 -27.55 8.39 -13.24
C GLU A 108 -28.02 6.95 -13.49
N ARG A 109 -28.45 6.66 -14.73
CA ARG A 109 -28.95 5.36 -15.19
C ARG A 109 -28.32 4.88 -16.50
N SER A 110 -27.51 5.71 -17.16
CA SER A 110 -26.85 5.38 -18.42
C SER A 110 -25.40 5.86 -18.42
N ALA A 111 -24.48 5.05 -18.94
CA ALA A 111 -23.09 5.47 -19.16
C ALA A 111 -23.00 6.67 -20.12
N LYS A 112 -24.00 6.89 -21.00
CA LYS A 112 -24.09 8.11 -21.84
C LYS A 112 -24.13 9.39 -21.00
N GLN A 113 -24.86 9.37 -19.87
CA GLN A 113 -24.98 10.52 -18.98
C GLN A 113 -23.62 10.89 -18.37
N VAL A 114 -22.89 9.88 -17.90
CA VAL A 114 -21.55 10.00 -17.32
C VAL A 114 -20.57 10.53 -18.37
N ILE A 115 -20.52 9.89 -19.55
CA ILE A 115 -19.58 10.24 -20.63
C ILE A 115 -19.85 11.67 -21.12
N HIS A 116 -21.11 12.05 -21.34
CA HIS A 116 -21.48 13.41 -21.75
C HIS A 116 -21.07 14.47 -20.72
N ARG A 117 -21.28 14.25 -19.42
CA ARG A 117 -20.83 15.22 -18.40
C ARG A 117 -19.31 15.31 -18.26
N LEU A 118 -18.56 14.30 -18.69
CA LEU A 118 -17.09 14.38 -18.77
C LEU A 118 -16.68 15.16 -20.03
N ALA A 119 -16.97 14.61 -21.21
CA ALA A 119 -16.51 15.15 -22.50
C ALA A 119 -17.03 16.57 -22.75
N GLY A 120 -18.33 16.80 -22.56
CA GLY A 120 -18.95 18.11 -22.72
C GLY A 120 -18.48 19.15 -21.70
N CYS A 121 -18.09 18.74 -20.49
CA CYS A 121 -17.53 19.66 -19.50
C CYS A 121 -16.10 20.08 -19.86
N TRP A 122 -15.23 19.16 -20.28
CA TRP A 122 -13.90 19.52 -20.79
C TRP A 122 -14.01 20.39 -22.06
N ARG A 123 -14.90 20.05 -22.99
CA ARG A 123 -15.21 20.87 -24.18
C ARG A 123 -15.72 22.26 -23.83
N PHE A 124 -16.58 22.38 -22.82
CA PHE A 124 -17.06 23.67 -22.32
C PHE A 124 -15.94 24.55 -21.76
N TRP A 125 -15.08 24.01 -20.89
CA TRP A 125 -13.95 24.78 -20.33
C TRP A 125 -12.92 25.14 -21.41
N GLY A 126 -12.60 24.23 -22.33
CA GLY A 126 -11.67 24.49 -23.44
C GLY A 126 -12.15 25.58 -24.41
N ASP A 127 -13.41 25.53 -24.84
CA ASP A 127 -14.01 26.56 -25.72
C ASP A 127 -14.11 27.92 -25.00
N THR A 128 -14.54 27.93 -23.73
CA THR A 128 -14.66 29.15 -22.91
C THR A 128 -13.31 29.86 -22.70
N HIS A 129 -12.22 29.10 -22.61
CA HIS A 129 -10.88 29.63 -22.34
C HIS A 129 -9.92 29.57 -23.54
N GLY A 130 -10.44 29.45 -24.77
CA GLY A 130 -9.67 29.70 -26.00
C GLY A 130 -8.74 28.57 -26.46
N TYR A 131 -8.98 27.32 -26.06
CA TYR A 131 -8.14 26.17 -26.44
C TYR A 131 -8.29 25.80 -27.92
N PHE A 132 -9.43 26.11 -28.55
CA PHE A 132 -9.78 25.64 -29.89
C PHE A 132 -9.84 26.79 -30.91
N ALA A 133 -9.35 26.55 -32.13
CA ALA A 133 -9.34 27.56 -33.20
C ALA A 133 -10.75 27.91 -33.70
N SER A 134 -11.67 26.94 -33.72
CA SER A 134 -13.09 27.15 -34.03
C SER A 134 -14.05 26.29 -33.17
N PRO A 135 -15.37 26.58 -33.20
CA PRO A 135 -16.38 25.74 -32.56
C PRO A 135 -16.45 24.32 -33.15
N GLU A 136 -16.03 24.12 -34.41
CA GLU A 136 -15.97 22.80 -35.04
C GLU A 136 -14.83 21.95 -34.47
N ASP A 137 -13.68 22.57 -34.15
CA ASP A 137 -12.57 21.92 -33.44
C ASP A 137 -13.00 21.52 -32.01
N ALA A 138 -13.69 22.43 -31.31
CA ALA A 138 -14.25 22.16 -29.98
C ALA A 138 -15.26 20.98 -30.01
N GLN A 139 -16.08 20.88 -31.06
CA GLN A 139 -16.99 19.72 -31.22
C GLN A 139 -16.24 18.44 -31.61
N ALA A 140 -15.19 18.52 -32.44
CA ALA A 140 -14.35 17.37 -32.75
C ALA A 140 -13.71 16.78 -31.48
N PHE A 141 -13.26 17.64 -30.56
CA PHE A 141 -12.73 17.23 -29.27
C PHE A 141 -13.76 16.47 -28.42
N GLU A 142 -15.00 16.96 -28.29
CA GLU A 142 -16.05 16.22 -27.55
C GLU A 142 -16.42 14.89 -28.23
N ASP A 143 -16.52 14.86 -29.56
CA ASP A 143 -16.93 13.68 -30.31
C ASP A 143 -15.87 12.57 -30.23
N GLU A 144 -14.58 12.89 -30.47
CA GLU A 144 -13.47 11.92 -30.41
C GLU A 144 -13.30 11.37 -28.99
N LEU A 145 -13.39 12.21 -27.94
CA LEU A 145 -13.33 11.75 -26.56
C LEU A 145 -14.54 10.90 -26.17
N THR A 146 -15.73 11.25 -26.64
CA THR A 146 -16.94 10.44 -26.43
C THR A 146 -16.79 9.06 -27.05
N HIS A 147 -16.26 8.98 -28.28
CA HIS A 147 -15.91 7.70 -28.90
C HIS A 147 -14.92 6.90 -28.02
N MET A 148 -13.78 7.48 -27.66
CA MET A 148 -12.73 6.80 -26.88
C MET A 148 -13.22 6.28 -25.52
N LEU A 149 -14.11 7.03 -24.85
CA LEU A 149 -14.72 6.61 -23.58
C LEU A 149 -15.76 5.49 -23.77
N VAL A 150 -16.54 5.51 -24.86
CA VAL A 150 -17.50 4.45 -25.19
C VAL A 150 -16.78 3.14 -25.59
N THR A 151 -15.67 3.23 -26.33
CA THR A 151 -14.91 2.05 -26.82
C THR A 151 -13.83 1.55 -25.86
N GLN A 152 -13.68 2.17 -24.67
CA GLN A 152 -12.69 1.84 -23.64
C GLN A 152 -11.22 1.97 -24.12
N MET A 153 -10.95 2.95 -24.99
CA MET A 153 -9.59 3.30 -25.44
C MET A 153 -8.80 4.05 -24.36
N ALA A 154 -9.50 4.76 -23.47
CA ALA A 154 -8.89 5.52 -22.39
C ALA A 154 -9.85 5.72 -21.21
N ALA A 155 -9.30 5.98 -20.03
CA ALA A 155 -10.06 6.42 -18.87
C ALA A 155 -9.28 7.43 -18.02
N PRO A 156 -9.91 8.51 -17.52
CA PRO A 156 -9.33 9.39 -16.51
C PRO A 156 -9.36 8.73 -15.12
N ASN A 157 -8.63 9.29 -14.16
CA ASN A 157 -8.64 8.84 -12.77
C ASN A 157 -10.02 8.93 -12.09
N SER A 158 -10.28 8.12 -11.06
CA SER A 158 -11.59 8.02 -10.39
C SER A 158 -12.20 9.36 -9.92
N PRO A 159 -11.46 10.33 -9.32
CA PRO A 159 -12.00 11.66 -9.03
C PRO A 159 -12.62 12.43 -10.21
N GLN A 160 -12.15 12.26 -11.45
CA GLN A 160 -12.81 12.86 -12.62
C GLN A 160 -14.21 12.27 -12.80
N TRP A 161 -14.33 10.93 -12.80
CA TRP A 161 -15.62 10.23 -12.87
C TRP A 161 -16.57 10.61 -11.73
N PHE A 162 -16.06 10.87 -10.52
CA PHE A 162 -16.87 11.30 -9.37
C PHE A 162 -17.34 12.75 -9.47
N ASN A 163 -16.46 13.69 -9.88
CA ASN A 163 -16.64 15.11 -9.63
C ASN A 163 -16.83 15.97 -10.89
N THR A 164 -16.22 15.61 -12.02
CA THR A 164 -16.27 16.41 -13.26
C THR A 164 -17.68 16.44 -13.84
N GLY A 165 -18.13 17.64 -14.25
CA GLY A 165 -19.38 17.88 -14.95
C GLY A 165 -20.66 17.94 -14.12
N LEU A 166 -20.63 17.70 -12.80
CA LEU A 166 -21.85 17.64 -11.99
C LEU A 166 -22.67 18.95 -11.99
N ALA A 167 -22.00 20.09 -11.82
CA ALA A 167 -22.65 21.40 -11.91
C ALA A 167 -23.05 21.74 -13.36
N TRP A 168 -22.16 21.48 -14.32
CA TRP A 168 -22.35 21.81 -15.74
C TRP A 168 -23.54 21.05 -16.38
N ALA A 169 -23.62 19.73 -16.20
CA ALA A 169 -24.66 18.91 -16.83
C ALA A 169 -25.99 18.90 -16.05
N TYR A 170 -25.95 18.99 -14.72
CA TYR A 170 -27.11 18.73 -13.85
C TYR A 170 -27.48 19.88 -12.90
N GLY A 171 -26.70 20.95 -12.84
CA GLY A 171 -26.89 22.04 -11.86
C GLY A 171 -26.57 21.63 -10.41
N ILE A 172 -25.87 20.51 -10.20
CA ILE A 172 -25.54 20.02 -8.85
C ILE A 172 -24.36 20.83 -8.29
N THR A 173 -24.65 21.73 -7.34
CA THR A 173 -23.68 22.44 -6.50
C THR A 173 -23.72 21.87 -5.06
N GLY A 174 -23.09 22.55 -4.09
CA GLY A 174 -23.17 22.19 -2.66
C GLY A 174 -22.45 23.22 -1.80
N PRO A 175 -22.63 23.26 -0.47
CA PRO A 175 -22.02 24.29 0.39
C PRO A 175 -20.49 24.29 0.28
N ALA A 176 -19.86 25.48 0.29
CA ALA A 176 -18.41 25.63 0.23
C ALA A 176 -17.67 24.78 1.30
N GLN A 177 -16.58 24.11 0.90
CA GLN A 177 -15.84 23.16 1.76
C GLN A 177 -14.46 23.67 2.23
N GLY A 178 -14.13 24.94 1.98
CA GLY A 178 -12.81 25.51 2.30
C GLY A 178 -11.75 25.28 1.22
N HIS A 179 -12.19 25.07 -0.01
CA HIS A 179 -11.34 24.95 -1.20
C HIS A 179 -11.04 26.32 -1.85
N PHE A 180 -10.04 26.33 -2.73
CA PHE A 180 -9.50 27.49 -3.44
C PHE A 180 -9.21 27.18 -4.91
N TYR A 181 -9.10 28.21 -5.75
CA TYR A 181 -8.75 28.12 -7.16
C TYR A 181 -8.01 29.38 -7.65
N VAL A 182 -7.21 29.26 -8.72
CA VAL A 182 -6.74 30.43 -9.49
C VAL A 182 -7.74 30.70 -10.61
N ASP A 183 -8.10 31.97 -10.80
CA ASP A 183 -8.99 32.38 -11.89
C ASP A 183 -8.16 32.71 -13.14
N PRO A 184 -8.37 32.05 -14.30
CA PRO A 184 -7.64 32.38 -15.53
C PRO A 184 -7.82 33.82 -16.02
N ALA A 185 -8.87 34.53 -15.59
CA ALA A 185 -9.08 35.95 -15.88
C ALA A 185 -8.34 36.90 -14.91
N GLU A 186 -7.95 36.42 -13.73
CA GLU A 186 -7.21 37.16 -12.70
C GLU A 186 -6.06 36.28 -12.14
N PRO A 187 -5.09 35.86 -13.00
CA PRO A 187 -4.19 34.74 -12.72
C PRO A 187 -3.19 34.98 -11.58
N GLU A 188 -3.02 36.23 -11.15
CA GLU A 188 -2.25 36.60 -9.95
C GLU A 188 -2.97 36.25 -8.64
N THR A 189 -4.28 35.97 -8.68
CA THR A 189 -5.13 35.83 -7.49
C THR A 189 -5.54 34.39 -7.21
N VAL A 190 -5.51 34.00 -5.94
CA VAL A 190 -6.12 32.76 -5.45
C VAL A 190 -7.44 33.10 -4.78
N LYS A 191 -8.54 32.67 -5.39
CA LYS A 191 -9.91 32.88 -4.91
C LYS A 191 -10.38 31.69 -4.08
N ARG A 192 -11.30 31.91 -3.14
CA ARG A 192 -11.98 30.84 -2.39
C ARG A 192 -13.18 30.34 -3.20
N SER A 193 -13.42 29.03 -3.21
CA SER A 193 -14.58 28.44 -3.87
C SER A 193 -15.90 28.79 -3.17
N GLU A 194 -16.90 29.18 -3.95
CA GLU A 194 -18.25 29.52 -3.48
C GLU A 194 -19.09 28.27 -3.16
N ASP A 195 -18.82 27.16 -3.86
CA ASP A 195 -19.58 25.91 -3.74
C ASP A 195 -18.70 24.66 -3.98
N ALA A 196 -19.29 23.48 -3.79
CA ALA A 196 -18.63 22.19 -3.79
C ALA A 196 -18.32 21.56 -5.17
N TYR A 197 -18.92 22.03 -6.28
CA TYR A 197 -18.88 21.34 -7.58
C TYR A 197 -18.87 22.22 -8.85
N THR A 198 -19.15 23.53 -8.80
CA THR A 198 -19.03 24.41 -10.01
C THR A 198 -17.62 24.38 -10.59
N ARG A 199 -16.62 24.32 -9.72
CA ARG A 199 -15.28 23.82 -10.04
C ARG A 199 -15.16 22.39 -9.48
N PRO A 200 -14.82 21.36 -10.27
CA PRO A 200 -14.62 20.00 -9.74
C PRO A 200 -13.28 19.86 -9.00
N GLN A 201 -13.10 18.77 -8.27
CA GLN A 201 -11.78 18.28 -7.85
C GLN A 201 -11.41 17.05 -8.72
N PRO A 202 -10.79 17.24 -9.90
CA PRO A 202 -10.47 16.14 -10.82
C PRO A 202 -9.15 15.44 -10.48
N HIS A 203 -8.25 16.07 -9.71
CA HIS A 203 -6.93 15.53 -9.38
C HIS A 203 -7.02 14.29 -8.48
N ALA A 204 -6.18 13.28 -8.74
CA ALA A 204 -6.11 12.06 -7.93
C ALA A 204 -4.99 12.07 -6.91
N CYS A 205 -3.91 12.79 -7.22
CA CYS A 205 -2.66 12.78 -6.49
C CYS A 205 -2.35 14.18 -5.98
N PHE A 206 -1.95 14.27 -4.71
CA PHE A 206 -1.57 15.52 -4.05
C PHE A 206 -0.26 15.29 -3.32
N ILE A 207 0.69 16.21 -3.44
CA ILE A 207 1.88 16.28 -2.60
C ILE A 207 1.68 17.48 -1.67
N GLN A 208 1.96 17.31 -0.38
CA GLN A 208 1.74 18.34 0.63
C GLN A 208 2.93 18.49 1.56
N HIS A 209 3.33 19.72 1.82
CA HIS A 209 4.31 20.05 2.85
C HIS A 209 3.66 20.15 4.23
N VAL A 210 4.50 20.02 5.26
CA VAL A 210 4.15 20.23 6.67
C VAL A 210 5.28 20.99 7.38
N ASN A 211 4.92 21.99 8.17
CA ASN A 211 5.84 22.69 9.06
C ASN A 211 5.93 21.99 10.42
N ASP A 212 7.06 22.20 11.11
CA ASP A 212 7.30 21.77 12.50
C ASP A 212 6.57 22.69 13.52
N ASP A 213 5.29 22.92 13.26
CA ASP A 213 4.34 23.69 14.07
C ASP A 213 3.10 22.83 14.34
N LEU A 214 2.47 22.99 15.51
CA LEU A 214 1.33 22.16 15.88
C LEU A 214 -0.01 22.62 15.28
N VAL A 215 -0.28 23.93 15.18
CA VAL A 215 -1.66 24.46 15.02
C VAL A 215 -1.84 25.62 14.04
N ASN A 216 -0.75 26.21 13.53
CA ASN A 216 -0.83 27.30 12.56
C ASN A 216 -1.11 26.78 11.13
N GLU A 217 -1.32 27.69 10.17
CA GLU A 217 -1.45 27.35 8.74
C GLU A 217 -0.18 26.58 8.28
N ASP A 218 -0.39 25.51 7.49
CA ASP A 218 0.62 24.50 7.14
C ASP A 218 1.26 23.67 8.29
N GLY A 219 0.87 23.90 9.54
CA GLY A 219 1.25 23.06 10.68
C GLY A 219 0.61 21.66 10.66
N ILE A 220 1.03 20.80 11.60
CA ILE A 220 0.64 19.39 11.71
C ILE A 220 -0.89 19.21 11.77
N MET A 221 -1.61 20.02 12.57
CA MET A 221 -3.07 19.89 12.67
C MET A 221 -3.82 20.45 11.46
N ASP A 222 -3.29 21.47 10.78
CA ASP A 222 -3.89 21.94 9.52
C ASP A 222 -3.68 20.93 8.38
N LEU A 223 -2.54 20.23 8.33
CA LEU A 223 -2.33 19.12 7.39
C LEU A 223 -3.49 18.11 7.48
N TRP A 224 -3.86 17.64 8.68
CA TRP A 224 -4.98 16.69 8.82
C TRP A 224 -6.32 17.25 8.31
N VAL A 225 -6.55 18.56 8.43
CA VAL A 225 -7.74 19.23 7.87
C VAL A 225 -7.66 19.30 6.34
N ARG A 226 -6.50 19.61 5.77
CA ARG A 226 -6.26 19.58 4.32
C ARG A 226 -6.43 18.17 3.75
N GLU A 227 -5.90 17.15 4.41
CA GLU A 227 -6.07 15.73 4.04
C GLU A 227 -7.54 15.29 4.09
N ALA A 228 -8.29 15.71 5.11
CA ALA A 228 -9.73 15.45 5.18
C ALA A 228 -10.51 16.06 4.00
N ARG A 229 -10.12 17.26 3.53
CA ARG A 229 -10.67 17.86 2.30
C ARG A 229 -10.32 17.02 1.06
N ILE A 230 -9.09 16.51 0.95
CA ILE A 230 -8.64 15.67 -0.17
C ILE A 230 -9.40 14.33 -0.22
N PHE A 231 -9.44 13.60 0.90
CA PHE A 231 -10.07 12.27 0.97
C PHE A 231 -11.59 12.30 0.72
N LYS A 232 -12.27 13.39 1.13
CA LYS A 232 -13.72 13.57 0.94
C LYS A 232 -14.16 13.47 -0.52
N TYR A 233 -13.33 13.94 -1.45
CA TYR A 233 -13.58 13.95 -2.89
C TYR A 233 -12.94 12.75 -3.63
N GLY A 234 -12.43 11.77 -2.87
CA GLY A 234 -11.93 10.50 -3.39
C GLY A 234 -10.49 10.54 -3.93
N SER A 235 -9.73 11.58 -3.62
CA SER A 235 -8.31 11.73 -3.97
C SER A 235 -7.40 11.18 -2.86
N GLY A 236 -6.09 11.05 -3.14
CA GLY A 236 -5.07 10.64 -2.17
C GLY A 236 -3.86 11.58 -2.15
N THR A 237 -3.08 11.53 -1.08
CA THR A 237 -2.03 12.53 -0.78
C THR A 237 -0.79 11.91 -0.16
N GLY A 238 0.37 12.55 -0.32
CA GLY A 238 1.57 12.23 0.45
C GLY A 238 2.32 13.45 0.94
N THR A 239 3.11 13.23 1.98
CA THR A 239 3.90 14.26 2.68
C THR A 239 5.22 13.66 3.12
N ASN A 240 6.30 14.41 2.95
CA ASN A 240 7.56 14.13 3.63
C ASN A 240 7.54 14.82 5.00
N PHE A 241 7.70 14.03 6.06
CA PHE A 241 7.65 14.48 7.44
C PHE A 241 9.02 14.85 8.03
N SER A 242 10.08 14.82 7.21
CA SER A 242 11.46 15.10 7.63
C SER A 242 11.71 16.52 8.14
N SER A 243 10.77 17.45 7.97
CA SER A 243 10.79 18.78 8.58
C SER A 243 10.47 18.74 10.09
N VAL A 244 9.67 17.78 10.54
CA VAL A 244 9.18 17.66 11.91
C VAL A 244 10.28 17.11 12.82
N ARG A 245 10.43 17.69 14.02
CA ARG A 245 11.50 17.32 14.96
C ARG A 245 11.34 15.92 15.56
N GLY A 246 12.45 15.20 15.68
CA GLY A 246 12.50 13.84 16.24
C GLY A 246 12.22 13.77 17.75
N GLU A 247 12.14 12.56 18.28
CA GLU A 247 11.98 12.30 19.71
C GLU A 247 13.20 12.82 20.49
N GLY A 248 12.97 13.47 21.63
CA GLY A 248 14.06 14.03 22.44
C GLY A 248 14.58 15.40 21.98
N GLU A 249 14.23 15.89 20.78
CA GLU A 249 14.61 17.24 20.34
C GLU A 249 13.95 18.33 21.21
N PRO A 250 14.62 19.47 21.49
CA PRO A 250 14.15 20.47 22.44
C PRO A 250 12.88 21.21 21.98
N LEU A 251 12.07 21.65 22.95
CA LEU A 251 10.90 22.50 22.73
C LEU A 251 11.13 23.93 23.23
N SER A 252 10.53 24.92 22.57
CA SER A 252 10.68 26.35 22.90
C SER A 252 10.09 26.74 24.26
N GLY A 253 9.08 26.01 24.74
CA GLY A 253 8.53 26.13 26.09
C GLY A 253 9.32 25.39 27.18
N GLY A 254 10.44 24.75 26.82
CA GLY A 254 11.17 23.79 27.66
C GLY A 254 10.63 22.36 27.52
N GLY A 255 11.43 21.38 27.94
CA GLY A 255 11.18 19.96 27.70
C GLY A 255 11.58 19.50 26.29
N THR A 256 11.16 18.30 25.93
CA THR A 256 11.55 17.59 24.70
C THR A 256 10.33 17.10 23.92
N SER A 257 10.51 16.96 22.60
CA SER A 257 9.52 16.44 21.66
C SER A 257 9.13 14.98 21.95
N SER A 258 7.87 14.65 21.68
CA SER A 258 7.32 13.28 21.66
C SER A 258 7.60 12.52 20.36
N GLY A 259 8.38 13.11 19.45
CA GLY A 259 8.78 12.51 18.18
C GLY A 259 7.68 12.47 17.12
N LEU A 260 8.10 12.34 15.86
CA LEU A 260 7.24 12.29 14.68
C LEU A 260 6.22 11.14 14.78
N MET A 261 6.66 10.00 15.32
CA MET A 261 5.86 8.79 15.47
C MET A 261 4.62 8.96 16.35
N SER A 262 4.57 10.00 17.19
CA SER A 262 3.36 10.35 17.95
C SER A 262 2.27 10.97 17.06
N PHE A 263 2.64 11.85 16.12
CA PHE A 263 1.72 12.51 15.19
C PHE A 263 1.29 11.61 14.02
N LEU A 264 2.19 10.77 13.50
CA LEU A 264 1.85 9.82 12.43
C LEU A 264 0.72 8.85 12.83
N LYS A 265 0.67 8.44 14.11
CA LYS A 265 -0.41 7.60 14.65
C LYS A 265 -1.76 8.35 14.73
N VAL A 266 -1.76 9.66 14.96
CA VAL A 266 -2.98 10.48 14.87
C VAL A 266 -3.45 10.56 13.41
N GLY A 267 -2.53 10.76 12.48
CA GLY A 267 -2.80 10.81 11.04
C GLY A 267 -3.39 9.52 10.46
N ASP A 268 -2.80 8.38 10.82
CA ASP A 268 -3.30 7.04 10.46
C ASP A 268 -4.75 6.83 10.93
N ARG A 269 -5.08 7.22 12.17
CA ARG A 269 -6.45 7.15 12.69
C ARG A 269 -7.41 8.11 11.98
N ALA A 270 -6.96 9.33 11.66
CA ALA A 270 -7.74 10.29 10.88
C ALA A 270 -8.04 9.76 9.47
N ALA A 271 -7.05 9.17 8.80
CA ALA A 271 -7.23 8.54 7.49
C ALA A 271 -8.21 7.35 7.54
N GLY A 272 -8.04 6.44 8.50
CA GLY A 272 -8.92 5.27 8.66
C GLY A 272 -10.40 5.62 8.96
N ALA A 273 -10.64 6.75 9.64
CA ALA A 273 -11.98 7.26 9.90
C ALA A 273 -12.69 7.84 8.67
N ILE A 274 -11.97 8.24 7.61
CA ILE A 274 -12.53 9.02 6.49
C ILE A 274 -12.78 8.14 5.25
N LYS A 275 -14.04 8.09 4.82
CA LYS A 275 -14.51 7.37 3.62
C LYS A 275 -15.12 8.34 2.60
N SER A 276 -14.61 8.32 1.38
CA SER A 276 -15.12 9.15 0.27
C SER A 276 -16.57 8.82 -0.05
N GLY A 277 -17.42 9.86 -0.19
CA GLY A 277 -18.83 9.71 -0.54
C GLY A 277 -19.65 8.82 0.40
N GLY A 278 -19.16 8.57 1.62
CA GLY A 278 -19.80 7.70 2.63
C GLY A 278 -19.83 6.20 2.31
N THR A 279 -19.37 5.75 1.13
CA THR A 279 -19.64 4.37 0.65
C THR A 279 -18.51 3.68 -0.13
N THR A 280 -17.68 4.35 -0.94
CA THR A 280 -16.98 3.66 -2.05
C THR A 280 -15.44 3.68 -2.09
N ARG A 281 -14.74 4.53 -1.31
CA ARG A 281 -13.26 4.56 -1.26
C ARG A 281 -12.74 4.92 0.15
N ARG A 282 -11.75 4.16 0.67
CA ARG A 282 -10.95 4.55 1.85
C ARG A 282 -10.05 5.75 1.52
N ALA A 283 -9.58 6.47 2.54
CA ALA A 283 -8.44 7.36 2.41
C ALA A 283 -7.21 6.63 1.84
N ALA A 284 -6.28 7.38 1.24
CA ALA A 284 -5.02 6.87 0.72
C ALA A 284 -3.92 7.89 0.96
N LYS A 285 -2.98 7.55 1.85
CA LYS A 285 -1.90 8.41 2.31
C LYS A 285 -0.52 7.81 1.98
N MET A 286 0.46 8.63 1.63
CA MET A 286 1.88 8.29 1.73
C MET A 286 2.52 9.06 2.90
N VAL A 287 3.35 8.37 3.68
CA VAL A 287 4.26 8.96 4.67
C VAL A 287 5.68 8.74 4.18
N VAL A 288 6.39 9.82 3.89
CA VAL A 288 7.79 9.80 3.44
C VAL A 288 8.71 10.31 4.55
N LEU A 289 9.89 9.70 4.71
CA LEU A 289 10.93 10.12 5.63
C LEU A 289 12.33 10.00 4.99
N ASP A 290 13.20 10.98 5.19
CA ASP A 290 14.58 10.98 4.71
C ASP A 290 15.46 10.15 5.67
N VAL A 291 16.40 9.37 5.12
CA VAL A 291 17.16 8.33 5.84
C VAL A 291 18.12 8.86 6.92
N ASP A 292 18.26 10.18 7.07
CA ASP A 292 19.02 10.86 8.12
C ASP A 292 18.13 11.38 9.28
N HIS A 293 16.83 11.13 9.27
CA HIS A 293 15.92 11.60 10.34
C HIS A 293 16.18 10.88 11.68
N PRO A 294 16.15 11.56 12.84
CA PRO A 294 16.41 10.93 14.15
C PRO A 294 15.55 9.69 14.46
N ASP A 295 14.27 9.72 14.06
CA ASP A 295 13.28 8.67 14.32
C ASP A 295 13.27 7.56 13.25
N ILE A 296 14.20 7.57 12.28
CA ILE A 296 14.16 6.71 11.08
C ILE A 296 13.99 5.22 11.39
N GLU A 297 14.70 4.69 12.37
CA GLU A 297 14.60 3.28 12.78
C GLU A 297 13.23 2.96 13.39
N THR A 298 12.67 3.87 14.20
CA THR A 298 11.32 3.71 14.77
C THR A 298 10.23 3.80 13.70
N PHE A 299 10.48 4.52 12.61
CA PHE A 299 9.61 4.59 11.44
C PHE A 299 9.67 3.31 10.58
N ILE A 300 10.87 2.77 10.32
CA ILE A 300 11.07 1.49 9.63
C ILE A 300 10.43 0.34 10.42
N ASP A 301 10.74 0.24 11.71
CA ASP A 301 10.20 -0.79 12.61
C ASP A 301 8.68 -0.68 12.84
N TRP A 302 8.02 0.41 12.42
CA TRP A 302 6.63 0.69 12.80
C TRP A 302 5.68 -0.40 12.31
N LYS A 303 5.57 -0.61 10.99
CA LYS A 303 4.62 -1.59 10.43
C LYS A 303 4.94 -3.04 10.83
N PRO A 304 6.19 -3.54 10.81
CA PRO A 304 6.51 -4.89 11.29
C PRO A 304 6.03 -5.14 12.73
N ARG A 305 6.23 -4.17 13.63
CA ARG A 305 5.77 -4.24 15.03
C ARG A 305 4.25 -4.20 15.18
N GLU A 306 3.51 -3.74 14.19
CA GLU A 306 2.03 -3.72 14.20
C GLU A 306 1.47 -5.03 13.60
N GLU A 307 2.06 -5.60 12.54
CA GLU A 307 1.70 -6.95 12.06
C GLU A 307 1.90 -8.03 13.14
N LEU A 308 3.00 -7.97 13.91
CA LEU A 308 3.24 -8.89 15.02
C LEU A 308 2.17 -8.79 16.13
N LYS A 309 1.54 -7.62 16.32
CA LYS A 309 0.40 -7.48 17.24
C LYS A 309 -0.87 -8.09 16.65
N VAL A 310 -1.12 -7.94 15.35
CA VAL A 310 -2.25 -8.60 14.68
C VAL A 310 -2.15 -10.12 14.86
N ALA A 311 -0.96 -10.70 14.62
CA ALA A 311 -0.70 -12.11 14.87
C ALA A 311 -0.95 -12.51 16.33
N ALA A 312 -0.40 -11.77 17.30
CA ALA A 312 -0.61 -12.05 18.72
C ALA A 312 -2.09 -11.98 19.15
N MET A 313 -2.87 -11.04 18.60
CA MET A 313 -4.30 -10.94 18.87
C MET A 313 -5.10 -12.09 18.23
N VAL A 314 -4.85 -12.41 16.96
CA VAL A 314 -5.59 -13.45 16.23
C VAL A 314 -5.30 -14.84 16.77
N GLU A 315 -4.03 -15.20 17.06
CA GLU A 315 -3.71 -16.46 17.73
C GLU A 315 -4.25 -16.50 19.17
N GLY A 316 -4.27 -15.36 19.88
CA GLY A 316 -4.92 -15.24 21.19
C GLY A 316 -6.42 -15.58 21.15
N LEU A 317 -7.15 -15.06 20.16
CA LEU A 317 -8.58 -15.37 19.95
C LEU A 317 -8.81 -16.86 19.62
N LYS A 318 -7.89 -17.51 18.90
CA LYS A 318 -7.98 -18.95 18.61
C LYS A 318 -7.88 -19.81 19.88
N HIS A 319 -7.17 -19.37 20.92
CA HIS A 319 -6.94 -20.13 22.16
C HIS A 319 -7.92 -19.83 23.31
N LEU A 320 -8.98 -19.05 23.09
CA LEU A 320 -10.03 -18.78 24.09
C LEU A 320 -10.74 -20.05 24.60
N THR A 321 -11.11 -20.06 25.89
CA THR A 321 -11.98 -21.13 26.46
C THR A 321 -13.38 -21.11 25.82
N PRO A 322 -14.19 -22.18 25.95
CA PRO A 322 -15.54 -22.21 25.37
C PRO A 322 -16.43 -21.03 25.80
N GLU A 323 -16.35 -20.62 27.06
CA GLU A 323 -17.11 -19.49 27.62
C GLU A 323 -16.63 -18.15 27.06
N GLN A 324 -15.30 -17.97 26.97
CA GLN A 324 -14.70 -16.79 26.38
C GLN A 324 -15.00 -16.68 24.88
N ARG A 325 -15.01 -17.82 24.16
CA ARG A 325 -15.32 -17.89 22.72
C ARG A 325 -16.79 -17.62 22.44
N ALA A 326 -17.70 -18.15 23.25
CA ALA A 326 -19.11 -17.77 23.18
C ALA A 326 -19.27 -16.25 23.36
N ARG A 327 -18.60 -15.66 24.36
CA ARG A 327 -18.63 -14.21 24.59
C ARG A 327 -17.93 -13.39 23.49
N ALA A 328 -16.90 -13.93 22.84
CA ALA A 328 -16.26 -13.31 21.68
C ALA A 328 -17.22 -13.27 20.47
N ASN A 329 -17.90 -14.39 20.19
CA ASN A 329 -18.91 -14.48 19.13
C ASN A 329 -20.09 -13.52 19.38
N GLU A 330 -20.57 -13.40 20.63
CA GLU A 330 -21.60 -12.41 21.03
C GLU A 330 -21.18 -10.95 20.78
N LEU A 331 -19.88 -10.67 20.67
CA LEU A 331 -19.31 -9.35 20.43
C LEU A 331 -18.84 -9.14 18.97
N GLY A 332 -18.89 -10.16 18.12
CA GLY A 332 -18.38 -10.10 16.75
C GLY A 332 -16.85 -10.26 16.63
N LEU A 333 -16.17 -10.73 17.69
CA LEU A 333 -14.71 -10.90 17.72
C LEU A 333 -14.27 -12.18 17.00
N GLU A 334 -14.16 -12.11 15.67
CA GLU A 334 -13.68 -13.21 14.84
C GLU A 334 -12.15 -13.43 14.95
N PRO A 335 -11.67 -14.68 15.04
CA PRO A 335 -10.23 -15.03 15.01
C PRO A 335 -9.67 -14.99 13.57
N THR A 336 -9.89 -13.88 12.87
CA THR A 336 -9.65 -13.72 11.43
C THR A 336 -8.48 -12.79 11.13
N TYR A 337 -7.72 -13.11 10.08
CA TYR A 337 -6.69 -12.25 9.51
C TYR A 337 -7.23 -11.31 8.43
N ASP A 338 -8.54 -11.06 8.35
CA ASP A 338 -9.10 -10.13 7.37
C ASP A 338 -8.58 -8.69 7.60
N TYR A 339 -8.05 -8.03 6.55
CA TYR A 339 -7.55 -6.66 6.61
C TYR A 339 -8.62 -5.58 6.89
N ASN A 340 -9.90 -5.96 6.98
CA ASN A 340 -11.01 -5.12 7.44
C ASN A 340 -11.52 -5.51 8.83
N GLY A 341 -11.00 -6.59 9.42
CA GLY A 341 -11.37 -7.12 10.73
C GLY A 341 -10.80 -6.32 11.90
N GLU A 342 -11.33 -6.57 13.10
CA GLU A 342 -11.05 -5.76 14.29
C GLU A 342 -9.57 -5.75 14.70
N ALA A 343 -8.82 -6.83 14.46
CA ALA A 343 -7.39 -6.90 14.75
C ALA A 343 -6.59 -5.86 13.94
N TYR A 344 -6.82 -5.78 12.62
CA TYR A 344 -6.20 -4.75 11.77
C TYR A 344 -6.75 -3.35 12.05
N ALA A 345 -8.02 -3.22 12.44
CA ALA A 345 -8.60 -1.94 12.88
C ALA A 345 -8.05 -1.46 14.24
N THR A 346 -7.52 -2.36 15.07
CA THR A 346 -7.01 -2.04 16.43
C THR A 346 -5.55 -1.60 16.41
N VAL A 347 -4.72 -2.06 15.48
CA VAL A 347 -3.31 -1.62 15.33
C VAL A 347 -3.19 -0.24 14.65
N SER A 348 -1.96 0.24 14.46
CA SER A 348 -1.68 1.51 13.77
C SER A 348 -0.83 1.33 12.50
N GLY A 349 -0.76 2.38 11.69
CA GLY A 349 0.06 2.46 10.48
C GLY A 349 -0.54 1.78 9.25
N GLN A 350 -1.79 1.31 9.32
CA GLN A 350 -2.43 0.52 8.26
C GLN A 350 -3.17 1.38 7.20
N ASN A 351 -3.27 2.69 7.42
CA ASN A 351 -3.99 3.62 6.52
C ASN A 351 -3.04 4.52 5.68
N SER A 352 -1.73 4.28 5.75
CA SER A 352 -0.71 4.87 4.88
C SER A 352 0.15 3.81 4.20
N ASN A 353 0.67 4.12 3.02
CA ASN A 353 1.92 3.55 2.52
C ASN A 353 3.08 4.32 3.15
N ASN A 354 4.18 3.64 3.46
CA ASN A 354 5.37 4.26 4.06
C ASN A 354 6.53 4.18 3.06
N SER A 355 7.40 5.19 2.99
CA SER A 355 8.61 5.14 2.16
C SER A 355 9.79 5.90 2.77
N VAL A 356 11.01 5.37 2.57
CA VAL A 356 12.26 6.03 2.96
C VAL A 356 12.94 6.63 1.73
N ARG A 357 13.48 7.85 1.85
CA ARG A 357 14.25 8.49 0.78
C ARG A 357 15.74 8.24 0.94
N LEU A 358 16.34 7.67 -0.11
CA LEU A 358 17.71 7.23 -0.16
C LEU A 358 18.48 8.10 -1.16
N SER A 359 19.53 8.78 -0.69
CA SER A 359 20.41 9.57 -1.55
C SER A 359 21.60 8.72 -2.05
N ASN A 360 22.24 9.15 -3.13
CA ASN A 360 23.48 8.52 -3.60
C ASN A 360 24.59 8.53 -2.53
N ALA A 361 24.58 9.53 -1.63
CA ALA A 361 25.52 9.60 -0.51
C ALA A 361 25.27 8.49 0.53
N PHE A 362 24.00 8.18 0.82
CA PHE A 362 23.65 7.04 1.69
C PHE A 362 24.04 5.71 1.03
N ILE A 363 23.72 5.52 -0.26
CA ILE A 363 24.02 4.27 -0.97
C ILE A 363 25.54 4.07 -1.14
N ALA A 364 26.31 5.15 -1.31
CA ALA A 364 27.77 5.09 -1.22
C ALA A 364 28.24 4.66 0.19
N ALA A 365 27.67 5.23 1.26
CA ALA A 365 27.99 4.83 2.63
C ALA A 365 27.65 3.35 2.92
N VAL A 366 26.53 2.82 2.41
CA VAL A 366 26.18 1.40 2.51
C VAL A 366 27.24 0.52 1.82
N ARG A 367 27.61 0.85 0.58
CA ARG A 367 28.62 0.11 -0.20
C ARG A 367 29.98 0.14 0.48
N ASP A 368 30.40 1.30 0.96
CA ASP A 368 31.72 1.57 1.53
C ASP A 368 31.80 1.21 3.04
N ASP A 369 30.75 0.57 3.58
CA ASP A 369 30.56 0.14 4.98
C ASP A 369 30.74 1.25 6.03
N ALA A 370 30.35 2.47 5.67
CA ALA A 370 30.60 3.67 6.45
C ALA A 370 29.48 3.99 7.46
N GLU A 371 29.85 4.87 8.40
CA GLU A 371 28.94 5.50 9.36
C GLU A 371 28.01 6.53 8.68
N TRP A 372 26.76 6.59 9.14
CA TRP A 372 25.72 7.51 8.71
C TRP A 372 25.21 8.33 9.90
N THR A 373 25.19 9.66 9.75
CA THR A 373 24.78 10.57 10.83
C THR A 373 23.30 10.91 10.70
N LEU A 374 22.56 10.74 11.80
CA LEU A 374 21.19 11.22 11.90
C LEU A 374 21.20 12.67 12.42
N ILE A 375 20.41 13.56 11.81
CA ILE A 375 20.55 15.01 11.94
C ILE A 375 19.29 15.62 12.58
N ARG A 376 19.47 16.35 13.69
CA ARG A 376 18.40 17.06 14.40
C ARG A 376 17.76 18.13 13.52
N ARG A 377 16.42 18.16 13.47
CA ARG A 377 15.67 19.10 12.62
C ARG A 377 15.56 20.49 13.23
N THR A 378 15.75 20.63 14.55
CA THR A 378 15.68 21.91 15.25
C THR A 378 16.93 22.81 15.09
N ASP A 379 18.12 22.26 14.83
CA ASP A 379 19.37 23.03 14.70
C ASP A 379 20.45 22.44 13.76
N GLY A 380 20.12 21.39 13.01
CA GLY A 380 21.03 20.75 12.05
C GLY A 380 22.22 20.02 12.68
N GLN A 381 22.26 19.85 14.00
CA GLN A 381 23.38 19.14 14.66
C GLN A 381 23.23 17.62 14.56
N PRO A 382 24.34 16.85 14.59
CA PRO A 382 24.29 15.40 14.78
C PRO A 382 23.50 15.01 16.03
N MET A 383 22.49 14.15 15.85
CA MET A 383 21.74 13.50 16.93
C MET A 383 22.54 12.30 17.46
N ARG A 384 22.93 11.42 16.54
CA ARG A 384 23.66 10.16 16.74
C ARG A 384 24.15 9.66 15.39
N THR A 385 24.97 8.61 15.42
CA THR A 385 25.51 7.95 14.22
C THR A 385 25.15 6.46 14.26
N VAL A 386 24.91 5.87 13.10
CA VAL A 386 24.59 4.45 12.88
C VAL A 386 25.32 3.96 11.64
N ARG A 387 25.69 2.68 11.53
CA ARG A 387 26.26 2.14 10.30
C ARG A 387 25.23 2.17 9.17
N ALA A 388 25.64 2.65 7.99
CA ALA A 388 24.73 2.78 6.85
C ALA A 388 24.19 1.42 6.40
N ARG A 389 25.03 0.38 6.41
CA ARG A 389 24.65 -1.00 6.09
C ARG A 389 23.56 -1.52 7.03
N ASP A 390 23.73 -1.36 8.33
CA ASP A 390 22.78 -1.87 9.34
C ASP A 390 21.39 -1.23 9.15
N LEU A 391 21.34 0.06 8.79
CA LEU A 391 20.10 0.77 8.47
C LEU A 391 19.48 0.32 7.12
N TRP A 392 20.30 0.00 6.12
CA TRP A 392 19.86 -0.54 4.83
C TRP A 392 19.30 -1.97 4.96
N THR A 393 19.98 -2.87 5.68
CA THR A 393 19.48 -4.20 6.02
C THR A 393 18.17 -4.11 6.82
N ARG A 394 18.03 -3.14 7.73
CA ARG A 394 16.78 -2.90 8.49
C ARG A 394 15.61 -2.50 7.58
N ILE A 395 15.85 -1.70 6.54
CA ILE A 395 14.84 -1.34 5.52
C ILE A 395 14.43 -2.60 4.73
N ALA A 396 15.40 -3.40 4.29
CA ALA A 396 15.16 -4.66 3.57
C ALA A 396 14.40 -5.68 4.42
N GLU A 397 14.77 -5.86 5.68
CA GLU A 397 14.09 -6.77 6.61
C GLU A 397 12.65 -6.31 6.86
N ALA A 398 12.41 -5.03 7.12
CA ALA A 398 11.05 -4.51 7.32
C ALA A 398 10.16 -4.75 6.07
N ALA A 399 10.68 -4.49 4.88
CA ALA A 399 9.95 -4.74 3.63
C ALA A 399 9.75 -6.24 3.35
N TRP A 400 10.74 -7.08 3.66
CA TRP A 400 10.63 -8.55 3.61
C TRP A 400 9.58 -9.09 4.59
N GLN A 401 9.49 -8.50 5.79
CA GLN A 401 8.54 -8.87 6.84
C GLN A 401 7.11 -8.37 6.55
N CYS A 402 6.95 -7.16 6.02
CA CYS A 402 5.63 -6.49 5.97
C CYS A 402 5.26 -5.69 4.70
N ALA A 403 6.06 -5.79 3.61
CA ALA A 403 5.93 -5.01 2.37
C ALA A 403 6.08 -3.48 2.48
N ASP A 404 6.57 -2.99 3.63
CA ASP A 404 6.88 -1.59 3.89
C ASP A 404 8.16 -1.46 4.72
N PRO A 405 8.95 -0.38 4.59
CA PRO A 405 8.70 0.76 3.72
C PRO A 405 9.13 0.51 2.27
N GLY A 406 8.51 1.22 1.33
CA GLY A 406 9.07 1.40 -0.02
C GLY A 406 10.31 2.30 0.00
N VAL A 407 11.02 2.39 -1.13
CA VAL A 407 12.20 3.26 -1.27
C VAL A 407 12.03 4.27 -2.40
N GLN A 408 12.58 5.47 -2.19
CA GLN A 408 12.58 6.56 -3.16
C GLN A 408 14.01 7.08 -3.34
N PHE A 409 14.53 7.04 -4.57
CA PHE A 409 15.93 7.34 -4.86
C PHE A 409 16.11 8.84 -5.11
N ASP A 410 16.24 9.61 -4.03
CA ASP A 410 16.17 11.09 -3.99
C ASP A 410 17.03 11.78 -5.06
N THR A 411 18.28 11.34 -5.21
CA THR A 411 19.21 11.93 -6.17
C THR A 411 18.73 11.70 -7.59
N THR A 412 18.37 10.47 -7.95
CA THR A 412 17.75 10.13 -9.25
C THR A 412 16.48 10.94 -9.51
N ILE A 413 15.62 11.11 -8.50
CA ILE A 413 14.37 11.88 -8.62
C ILE A 413 14.66 13.34 -8.99
N ASN A 414 15.60 13.98 -8.28
CA ASN A 414 15.90 15.40 -8.47
C ASN A 414 16.82 15.70 -9.67
N GLU A 415 17.66 14.77 -10.11
CA GLU A 415 18.42 14.88 -11.37
C GLU A 415 17.50 14.90 -12.61
N TRP A 416 16.36 14.21 -12.54
CA TRP A 416 15.31 14.24 -13.56
C TRP A 416 14.26 15.34 -13.36
N HIS A 417 14.44 16.26 -12.40
CA HIS A 417 13.47 17.34 -12.15
C HIS A 417 13.53 18.43 -13.23
N THR A 418 12.37 18.70 -13.84
CA THR A 418 12.14 19.73 -14.84
C THR A 418 11.99 21.16 -14.28
N SER A 419 11.87 21.35 -12.97
CA SER A 419 11.59 22.68 -12.39
C SER A 419 12.24 22.97 -11.01
N PRO A 420 13.55 22.73 -10.83
CA PRO A 420 14.22 22.85 -9.54
C PRO A 420 14.35 24.28 -8.98
N GLU A 421 14.15 25.33 -9.79
CA GLU A 421 14.08 26.72 -9.27
C GLU A 421 12.82 26.93 -8.42
N GLY A 422 11.82 26.05 -8.53
CA GLY A 422 10.67 25.99 -7.64
C GLY A 422 10.91 25.26 -6.31
N GLY A 423 12.06 24.60 -6.14
CA GLY A 423 12.43 23.82 -4.96
C GLY A 423 12.87 22.38 -5.26
N ARG A 424 13.01 21.57 -4.21
CA ARG A 424 13.34 20.13 -4.30
C ARG A 424 12.07 19.29 -4.35
N ILE A 425 12.07 18.21 -5.13
CA ILE A 425 11.09 17.14 -5.00
C ILE A 425 11.38 16.39 -3.69
N ASN A 426 10.56 16.65 -2.67
CA ASN A 426 10.73 16.08 -1.34
C ASN A 426 9.90 14.83 -1.10
N ALA A 427 8.79 14.62 -1.82
CA ALA A 427 7.85 13.54 -1.53
C ALA A 427 7.19 12.97 -2.80
N SER A 428 6.22 12.08 -2.60
CA SER A 428 5.37 11.50 -3.64
C SER A 428 3.90 11.50 -3.24
N ASN A 429 3.03 11.14 -4.17
CA ASN A 429 1.66 10.73 -3.86
C ASN A 429 1.61 9.27 -3.27
N PRO A 430 0.41 8.74 -2.91
CA PRO A 430 0.24 7.42 -2.31
C PRO A 430 0.90 6.21 -2.99
N CYS A 431 1.00 6.17 -4.32
CA CYS A 431 1.54 5.00 -5.05
C CYS A 431 2.89 5.29 -5.75
N SER A 432 3.53 6.40 -5.40
CA SER A 432 4.86 6.83 -5.87
C SER A 432 5.02 7.09 -7.38
N GLU A 433 3.93 7.19 -8.14
CA GLU A 433 3.97 7.52 -9.58
C GLU A 433 4.09 9.04 -9.86
N TYR A 434 3.59 9.89 -8.98
CA TYR A 434 3.72 11.35 -9.08
C TYR A 434 4.82 11.85 -8.14
N LEU A 435 5.81 12.52 -8.72
CA LEU A 435 7.00 13.06 -8.06
C LEU A 435 7.22 14.49 -8.55
N PHE A 436 6.86 15.46 -7.73
CA PHE A 436 7.02 16.87 -8.04
C PHE A 436 7.17 17.69 -6.75
N LEU A 437 7.20 19.02 -6.87
CA LEU A 437 7.29 19.97 -5.75
C LEU A 437 6.20 19.72 -4.68
N ASP A 438 6.47 20.11 -3.44
CA ASP A 438 5.46 20.05 -2.40
C ASP A 438 4.32 21.06 -2.64
N ASN A 439 3.16 20.80 -2.05
CA ASN A 439 1.93 21.58 -2.25
C ASN A 439 1.50 21.67 -3.73
N THR A 440 1.63 20.57 -4.51
CA THR A 440 1.09 20.45 -5.88
C THR A 440 0.13 19.27 -6.04
N ALA A 441 -0.60 19.23 -7.17
CA ALA A 441 -1.54 18.16 -7.47
C ALA A 441 -1.44 17.67 -8.93
N CYS A 442 -1.78 16.40 -9.15
CA CYS A 442 -1.77 15.76 -10.45
C CYS A 442 -3.05 14.96 -10.73
N ASN A 443 -3.52 15.13 -11.96
CA ASN A 443 -4.65 14.45 -12.58
C ASN A 443 -4.12 13.51 -13.66
N LEU A 444 -4.71 12.32 -13.73
CA LEU A 444 -4.18 11.19 -14.49
C LEU A 444 -5.20 10.67 -15.51
N ALA A 445 -4.69 10.11 -16.59
CA ALA A 445 -5.45 9.27 -17.52
C ALA A 445 -4.59 8.09 -17.96
N SER A 446 -5.22 7.02 -18.42
CA SER A 446 -4.51 5.84 -18.94
C SER A 446 -5.13 5.36 -20.24
N LEU A 447 -4.30 5.21 -21.27
CA LEU A 447 -4.66 4.60 -22.55
C LEU A 447 -4.62 3.06 -22.46
N ASN A 448 -5.56 2.39 -23.08
CA ASN A 448 -5.67 0.92 -23.07
C ASN A 448 -4.95 0.35 -24.31
N LEU A 449 -3.69 -0.12 -24.15
CA LEU A 449 -2.82 -0.42 -25.30
C LEU A 449 -3.39 -1.45 -26.29
N ILE A 450 -4.17 -2.42 -25.82
CA ILE A 450 -4.77 -3.45 -26.69
C ILE A 450 -5.75 -2.86 -27.72
N LYS A 451 -6.28 -1.65 -27.49
CA LYS A 451 -7.17 -0.94 -28.43
C LYS A 451 -6.40 -0.27 -29.58
N PHE A 452 -5.08 -0.33 -29.56
CA PHE A 452 -4.15 0.15 -30.60
C PHE A 452 -3.36 -1.00 -31.23
N ILE A 453 -3.72 -2.26 -30.96
CA ILE A 453 -3.10 -3.46 -31.55
C ILE A 453 -4.06 -4.08 -32.56
N ASP A 454 -3.58 -4.28 -33.79
CA ASP A 454 -4.19 -5.25 -34.70
C ASP A 454 -3.68 -6.65 -34.33
N VAL A 455 -4.54 -7.45 -33.71
CA VAL A 455 -4.22 -8.80 -33.21
C VAL A 455 -4.05 -9.82 -34.35
N ASP A 456 -4.56 -9.53 -35.56
CA ASP A 456 -4.43 -10.44 -36.72
C ASP A 456 -3.20 -10.10 -37.58
N ASN A 457 -2.79 -8.84 -37.62
CA ASN A 457 -1.59 -8.37 -38.34
C ASN A 457 -0.36 -8.13 -37.42
N HIS A 458 -0.51 -8.31 -36.11
CA HIS A 458 0.51 -8.05 -35.07
C HIS A 458 1.12 -6.62 -35.12
N SER A 459 0.33 -5.63 -35.54
CA SER A 459 0.80 -4.25 -35.75
C SER A 459 0.21 -3.26 -34.74
N PHE A 460 0.90 -2.14 -34.52
CA PHE A 460 0.50 -1.09 -33.60
C PHE A 460 0.01 0.15 -34.38
N ASP A 461 -1.19 0.67 -34.08
CA ASP A 461 -1.67 1.92 -34.69
C ASP A 461 -0.98 3.13 -34.04
N ILE A 462 0.27 3.37 -34.48
CA ILE A 462 1.11 4.51 -34.09
C ILE A 462 0.33 5.83 -34.18
N GLU A 463 -0.36 6.08 -35.29
CA GLU A 463 -1.03 7.37 -35.53
C GLU A 463 -2.34 7.50 -34.72
N GLY A 464 -3.02 6.38 -34.44
CA GLY A 464 -4.15 6.35 -33.49
C GLY A 464 -3.70 6.59 -32.06
N PHE A 465 -2.56 6.01 -31.67
CA PHE A 465 -1.97 6.21 -30.36
C PHE A 465 -1.48 7.65 -30.17
N ARG A 466 -0.79 8.23 -31.15
CA ARG A 466 -0.34 9.64 -31.11
C ARG A 466 -1.51 10.62 -31.01
N HIS A 467 -2.57 10.43 -31.81
CA HIS A 467 -3.80 11.21 -31.73
C HIS A 467 -4.48 11.09 -30.36
N ALA A 468 -4.58 9.87 -29.82
CA ALA A 468 -5.07 9.62 -28.47
C ALA A 468 -4.23 10.33 -27.39
N VAL A 469 -2.90 10.28 -27.48
CA VAL A 469 -1.97 10.95 -26.55
C VAL A 469 -2.16 12.48 -26.59
N ARG A 470 -2.25 13.08 -27.79
CA ARG A 470 -2.51 14.51 -27.95
C ARG A 470 -3.84 14.93 -27.32
N LEU A 471 -4.93 14.24 -27.66
CA LEU A 471 -6.26 14.53 -27.10
C LEU A 471 -6.29 14.41 -25.56
N TRP A 472 -5.69 13.36 -24.98
CA TRP A 472 -5.67 13.19 -23.53
C TRP A 472 -4.71 14.14 -22.82
N THR A 473 -3.64 14.59 -23.46
CA THR A 473 -2.81 15.70 -22.94
C THR A 473 -3.65 16.98 -22.79
N ILE A 474 -4.46 17.32 -23.80
CA ILE A 474 -5.38 18.48 -23.76
C ILE A 474 -6.47 18.32 -22.68
N VAL A 475 -7.07 17.14 -22.54
CA VAL A 475 -8.04 16.85 -21.44
C VAL A 475 -7.42 17.05 -20.07
N LEU A 476 -6.19 16.57 -19.88
CA LEU A 476 -5.50 16.70 -18.60
C LEU A 476 -5.11 18.17 -18.34
N GLU A 477 -4.72 18.95 -19.34
CA GLU A 477 -4.52 20.41 -19.21
C GLU A 477 -5.80 21.09 -18.71
N ILE A 478 -6.90 20.99 -19.47
CA ILE A 478 -8.19 21.64 -19.16
C ILE A 478 -8.67 21.25 -17.74
N SER A 479 -8.36 20.03 -17.32
CA SER A 479 -8.66 19.54 -15.98
C SER A 479 -7.90 20.26 -14.85
N VAL A 480 -6.70 20.81 -15.09
CA VAL A 480 -6.02 21.74 -14.16
C VAL A 480 -6.78 23.06 -14.10
N LEU A 481 -7.14 23.63 -15.27
CA LEU A 481 -7.78 24.94 -15.39
C LEU A 481 -9.14 25.03 -14.66
N MET A 482 -9.96 23.99 -14.77
CA MET A 482 -11.31 23.93 -14.19
C MET A 482 -11.34 23.68 -12.67
N ALA A 483 -10.21 23.27 -12.07
CA ALA A 483 -10.21 22.64 -10.76
C ALA A 483 -10.40 23.60 -9.57
N GLN A 484 -10.64 22.99 -8.41
CA GLN A 484 -10.44 23.57 -7.08
C GLN A 484 -9.62 22.62 -6.17
N PHE A 485 -8.94 23.20 -5.18
CA PHE A 485 -7.88 22.57 -4.39
C PHE A 485 -8.07 22.87 -2.87
N PRO A 486 -7.51 22.06 -1.95
CA PRO A 486 -7.85 22.10 -0.52
C PRO A 486 -7.13 23.20 0.28
N SER A 487 -6.14 23.90 -0.29
CA SER A 487 -5.42 25.03 0.30
C SER A 487 -5.08 26.07 -0.78
N LYS A 488 -4.63 27.26 -0.36
CA LYS A 488 -4.25 28.35 -1.29
C LYS A 488 -3.06 27.95 -2.17
N ASP A 489 -2.01 27.43 -1.53
CA ASP A 489 -0.74 27.08 -2.15
C ASP A 489 -0.89 25.97 -3.18
N ILE A 490 -1.73 24.96 -2.89
CA ILE A 490 -2.04 23.91 -3.87
C ILE A 490 -2.79 24.48 -5.07
N ALA A 491 -3.66 25.48 -4.89
CA ALA A 491 -4.30 26.16 -6.02
C ALA A 491 -3.29 26.98 -6.86
N ARG A 492 -2.37 27.68 -6.21
CA ARG A 492 -1.30 28.48 -6.82
C ARG A 492 -0.34 27.59 -7.62
N LEU A 493 0.38 26.70 -6.94
CA LEU A 493 1.46 25.91 -7.54
C LEU A 493 0.94 24.89 -8.58
N SER A 494 -0.27 24.33 -8.41
CA SER A 494 -0.86 23.47 -9.45
C SER A 494 -1.21 24.26 -10.72
N TYR A 495 -1.58 25.54 -10.60
CA TYR A 495 -1.77 26.42 -11.75
C TYR A 495 -0.44 26.87 -12.39
N ASP A 496 0.61 27.06 -11.58
CA ASP A 496 1.90 27.58 -12.01
C ASP A 496 2.79 26.54 -12.72
N TYR A 497 2.66 25.25 -12.37
CA TYR A 497 3.45 24.16 -12.97
C TYR A 497 2.62 23.21 -13.86
N ARG A 498 1.29 23.20 -13.71
CA ARG A 498 0.32 22.51 -14.59
C ARG A 498 0.63 21.03 -14.83
N THR A 499 1.03 20.30 -13.78
CA THR A 499 1.57 18.93 -13.90
C THR A 499 0.51 17.87 -14.21
N LEU A 500 0.67 17.16 -15.32
CA LEU A 500 -0.22 16.11 -15.81
C LEU A 500 0.40 14.72 -15.59
N GLY A 501 -0.45 13.68 -15.61
CA GLY A 501 -0.01 12.29 -15.49
C GLY A 501 -0.69 11.36 -16.49
N LEU A 502 -0.37 11.52 -17.78
CA LEU A 502 -0.78 10.56 -18.81
C LEU A 502 0.07 9.28 -18.73
N GLY A 503 -0.59 8.14 -18.79
CA GLY A 503 0.04 6.82 -18.83
C GLY A 503 -0.71 5.84 -19.73
N TYR A 504 -0.41 4.56 -19.58
CA TYR A 504 -1.10 3.46 -20.25
C TYR A 504 -1.44 2.32 -19.29
N ALA A 505 -2.19 1.33 -19.78
CA ALA A 505 -2.42 0.03 -19.15
C ALA A 505 -2.30 -1.09 -20.21
N ASN A 506 -2.41 -2.35 -19.77
CA ASN A 506 -2.48 -3.54 -20.62
C ASN A 506 -1.18 -3.92 -21.37
N ILE A 507 0.02 -3.44 -20.98
CA ILE A 507 1.26 -3.81 -21.69
C ILE A 507 1.60 -5.30 -21.56
N GLY A 508 1.43 -5.92 -20.39
CA GLY A 508 1.68 -7.35 -20.20
C GLY A 508 0.78 -8.22 -21.09
N THR A 509 -0.47 -7.80 -21.26
CA THR A 509 -1.43 -8.35 -22.22
C THR A 509 -0.98 -8.20 -23.66
N VAL A 510 -0.51 -7.02 -24.06
CA VAL A 510 -0.01 -6.80 -25.44
C VAL A 510 1.20 -7.68 -25.72
N LEU A 511 2.17 -7.75 -24.81
CA LEU A 511 3.37 -8.59 -24.96
C LEU A 511 3.00 -10.08 -25.09
N MET A 512 2.14 -10.59 -24.20
CA MET A 512 1.65 -11.97 -24.23
C MET A 512 0.94 -12.29 -25.56
N ILE A 513 0.05 -11.40 -26.03
CA ILE A 513 -0.70 -11.61 -27.29
C ILE A 513 0.23 -11.56 -28.50
N LEU A 514 1.27 -10.71 -28.50
CA LEU A 514 2.30 -10.68 -29.54
C LEU A 514 3.30 -11.85 -29.46
N GLY A 515 3.13 -12.79 -28.53
CA GLY A 515 4.02 -13.95 -28.38
C GLY A 515 5.36 -13.63 -27.69
N MET A 516 5.48 -12.45 -27.06
CA MET A 516 6.72 -12.00 -26.41
C MET A 516 6.72 -12.38 -24.92
N PRO A 517 7.71 -13.14 -24.41
CA PRO A 517 7.92 -13.30 -22.97
C PRO A 517 8.12 -11.96 -22.28
N TYR A 518 7.44 -11.71 -21.17
CA TYR A 518 7.54 -10.41 -20.48
C TYR A 518 8.98 -10.09 -20.03
N ASP A 519 9.77 -11.10 -19.64
CA ASP A 519 11.19 -10.98 -19.27
C ASP A 519 12.13 -11.25 -20.46
N SER A 520 11.87 -10.59 -21.60
CA SER A 520 12.72 -10.64 -22.81
C SER A 520 13.24 -9.26 -23.20
N ASP A 521 14.31 -9.22 -23.98
CA ASP A 521 14.89 -7.94 -24.45
C ASP A 521 14.02 -7.30 -25.54
N GLU A 522 13.32 -8.11 -26.33
CA GLU A 522 12.25 -7.71 -27.24
C GLU A 522 11.11 -7.01 -26.49
N ALA A 523 10.61 -7.61 -25.40
CA ALA A 523 9.54 -7.02 -24.60
C ALA A 523 9.97 -5.73 -23.90
N ARG A 524 11.22 -5.66 -23.41
CA ARG A 524 11.81 -4.44 -22.85
C ARG A 524 11.93 -3.35 -23.90
N ALA A 525 12.46 -3.66 -25.08
CA ALA A 525 12.65 -2.71 -26.17
C ALA A 525 11.32 -2.20 -26.74
N TYR A 526 10.32 -3.09 -26.88
CA TYR A 526 8.94 -2.75 -27.23
C TYR A 526 8.33 -1.77 -26.22
N THR A 527 8.41 -2.11 -24.92
CA THR A 527 7.84 -1.28 -23.84
C THR A 527 8.53 0.08 -23.74
N GLY A 528 9.86 0.12 -23.90
CA GLY A 528 10.61 1.38 -24.00
C GLY A 528 10.16 2.23 -25.19
N ALA A 529 10.00 1.64 -26.38
CA ALA A 529 9.54 2.36 -27.57
C ALA A 529 8.12 2.93 -27.43
N VAL A 530 7.16 2.16 -26.89
CA VAL A 530 5.79 2.65 -26.64
C VAL A 530 5.76 3.75 -25.57
N THR A 531 6.55 3.62 -24.50
CA THR A 531 6.65 4.66 -23.45
C THR A 531 7.31 5.93 -23.98
N ALA A 532 8.38 5.79 -24.77
CA ALA A 532 9.05 6.91 -25.42
C ALA A 532 8.12 7.65 -26.41
N LEU A 533 7.35 6.92 -27.22
CA LEU A 533 6.34 7.49 -28.12
C LEU A 533 5.28 8.28 -27.34
N MET A 534 4.74 7.69 -26.25
CA MET A 534 3.73 8.34 -25.42
C MET A 534 4.23 9.67 -24.81
N THR A 535 5.41 9.68 -24.20
CA THR A 535 5.91 10.88 -23.52
C THR A 535 6.44 11.93 -24.50
N GLY A 536 7.08 11.51 -25.60
CA GLY A 536 7.51 12.42 -26.66
C GLY A 536 6.31 13.16 -27.26
N GLU A 537 5.27 12.43 -27.67
CA GLU A 537 4.08 13.05 -28.26
C GLU A 537 3.31 13.92 -27.25
N SER A 538 3.27 13.53 -25.97
CA SER A 538 2.64 14.34 -24.91
C SER A 538 3.41 15.64 -24.63
N TYR A 539 4.75 15.63 -24.65
CA TYR A 539 5.53 16.87 -24.55
C TYR A 539 5.45 17.73 -25.81
N ALA A 540 5.37 17.14 -27.01
CA ALA A 540 5.13 17.89 -28.23
C ALA A 540 3.74 18.57 -28.22
N ALA A 541 2.69 17.86 -27.79
CA ALA A 541 1.37 18.45 -27.57
C ALA A 541 1.40 19.55 -26.48
N SER A 542 2.23 19.41 -25.45
CA SER A 542 2.46 20.45 -24.43
C SER A 542 3.19 21.69 -24.99
N ALA A 543 4.06 21.53 -25.98
CA ALA A 543 4.71 22.64 -26.68
C ALA A 543 3.76 23.32 -27.68
N GLU A 544 2.93 22.57 -28.40
CA GLU A 544 1.85 23.10 -29.23
C GLU A 544 0.87 23.95 -28.38
N LEU A 545 0.45 23.42 -27.24
CA LEU A 545 -0.36 24.14 -26.24
C LEU A 545 0.34 25.42 -25.75
N ALA A 546 1.67 25.44 -25.64
CA ALA A 546 2.42 26.64 -25.25
C ALA A 546 2.46 27.70 -26.37
N GLY A 547 2.57 27.28 -27.64
CA GLY A 547 2.47 28.18 -28.80
C GLY A 547 1.11 28.87 -28.94
N VAL A 548 0.04 28.27 -28.40
CA VAL A 548 -1.33 28.82 -28.40
C VAL A 548 -1.66 29.63 -27.13
N LEU A 549 -1.32 29.11 -25.95
CA LEU A 549 -1.79 29.62 -24.64
C LEU A 549 -0.69 30.25 -23.78
N GLY A 550 0.56 30.25 -24.26
CA GLY A 550 1.77 30.50 -23.46
C GLY A 550 2.22 29.26 -22.67
N PRO A 551 3.51 29.15 -22.29
CA PRO A 551 3.99 28.07 -21.44
C PRO A 551 3.40 28.14 -20.01
N PHE A 552 3.77 27.22 -19.12
CA PHE A 552 3.39 27.34 -17.70
C PHE A 552 4.08 28.57 -17.05
N PRO A 553 3.44 29.29 -16.11
CA PRO A 553 3.96 30.53 -15.53
C PRO A 553 5.42 30.50 -15.06
N GLU A 554 5.84 29.38 -14.46
CA GLU A 554 7.21 29.21 -13.93
C GLU A 554 8.22 28.67 -14.96
N TYR A 555 7.87 28.61 -16.25
CA TYR A 555 8.73 28.04 -17.29
C TYR A 555 10.01 28.84 -17.52
N GLU A 556 9.97 30.17 -17.62
CA GLU A 556 11.14 30.97 -18.02
C GLU A 556 12.36 30.77 -17.09
N LYS A 557 12.12 30.65 -15.79
CA LYS A 557 13.16 30.37 -14.78
C LYS A 557 13.72 28.95 -14.94
N ASN A 558 12.85 28.00 -15.26
CA ASN A 558 13.16 26.57 -15.28
C ASN A 558 13.58 26.02 -16.65
N ALA A 559 13.47 26.81 -17.73
CA ALA A 559 13.70 26.38 -19.10
C ALA A 559 15.05 25.67 -19.33
N PRO A 560 16.20 26.10 -18.75
CA PRO A 560 17.46 25.37 -18.88
C PRO A 560 17.41 23.94 -18.31
N HIS A 561 16.72 23.74 -17.17
CA HIS A 561 16.55 22.45 -16.52
C HIS A 561 15.54 21.57 -17.26
N MET A 562 14.43 22.15 -17.72
CA MET A 562 13.44 21.42 -18.48
C MET A 562 14.02 20.91 -19.81
N LEU A 563 14.70 21.78 -20.56
CA LEU A 563 15.35 21.39 -21.82
C LEU A 563 16.48 20.37 -21.59
N ARG A 564 17.21 20.41 -20.46
CA ARG A 564 18.15 19.34 -20.04
C ARG A 564 17.46 17.99 -19.95
N VAL A 565 16.31 17.93 -19.25
CA VAL A 565 15.54 16.70 -19.05
C VAL A 565 14.95 16.18 -20.37
N ILE A 566 14.40 17.04 -21.22
CA ILE A 566 13.90 16.66 -22.55
C ILE A 566 15.03 16.11 -23.44
N ARG A 567 16.20 16.75 -23.46
CA ARG A 567 17.38 16.22 -24.19
C ARG A 567 17.83 14.87 -23.64
N ASN A 568 17.76 14.64 -22.33
CA ASN A 568 18.10 13.34 -21.73
C ASN A 568 17.10 12.22 -22.07
N HIS A 569 15.79 12.50 -22.05
CA HIS A 569 14.78 11.54 -22.52
C HIS A 569 14.98 11.21 -24.01
N ARG A 570 15.21 12.22 -24.85
CA ARG A 570 15.55 12.05 -26.27
C ARG A 570 16.79 11.18 -26.47
N ARG A 571 17.88 11.43 -25.71
CA ARG A 571 19.10 10.61 -25.74
C ARG A 571 18.84 9.13 -25.44
N ALA A 572 17.98 8.83 -24.47
CA ALA A 572 17.60 7.46 -24.18
C ALA A 572 16.83 6.79 -25.34
N ALA A 573 16.01 7.54 -26.10
CA ALA A 573 15.29 7.01 -27.26
C ALA A 573 16.25 6.71 -28.45
N TYR A 574 17.39 7.41 -28.51
CA TYR A 574 18.47 7.12 -29.45
C TYR A 574 19.52 6.13 -28.92
N ALA A 575 19.40 5.67 -27.66
CA ALA A 575 20.42 4.90 -26.94
C ALA A 575 21.83 5.56 -27.01
N ALA A 576 21.86 6.87 -26.78
CA ALA A 576 23.09 7.66 -26.86
C ALA A 576 24.16 7.21 -25.83
N PRO A 577 25.46 7.40 -26.13
CA PRO A 577 26.55 7.15 -25.19
C PRO A 577 26.36 7.85 -23.83
N VAL A 578 26.76 7.18 -22.74
CA VAL A 578 26.63 7.70 -21.36
C VAL A 578 27.24 9.10 -21.18
N ALA A 579 28.33 9.40 -21.90
CA ALA A 579 29.00 10.70 -21.85
C ALA A 579 28.21 11.87 -22.45
N GLU A 580 27.09 11.63 -23.14
CA GLU A 580 26.23 12.69 -23.69
C GLU A 580 25.14 13.17 -22.70
N TYR A 581 24.80 12.39 -21.67
CA TYR A 581 23.73 12.77 -20.73
C TYR A 581 24.15 13.94 -19.83
N GLU A 582 23.25 14.90 -19.67
CA GLU A 582 23.51 16.12 -18.89
C GLU A 582 23.02 15.95 -17.45
N GLY A 583 23.94 15.93 -16.49
CA GLY A 583 23.61 16.03 -15.06
C GLY A 583 22.90 14.81 -14.45
N LEU A 584 23.21 13.61 -14.95
CA LEU A 584 22.76 12.34 -14.37
C LEU A 584 23.95 11.60 -13.73
N SER A 585 23.76 11.11 -12.51
CA SER A 585 24.73 10.28 -11.78
C SER A 585 24.61 8.79 -12.11
N VAL A 586 23.39 8.33 -12.43
CA VAL A 586 23.09 6.97 -12.88
C VAL A 586 22.68 7.01 -14.35
N PRO A 587 23.31 6.22 -15.24
CA PRO A 587 22.93 6.18 -16.65
C PRO A 587 21.53 5.54 -16.82
N PRO A 588 20.64 6.13 -17.62
CA PRO A 588 19.33 5.54 -17.92
C PRO A 588 19.44 4.41 -18.94
N THR A 589 18.49 3.47 -18.91
CA THR A 589 18.35 2.43 -19.93
C THR A 589 17.77 3.02 -21.22
N GLY A 590 18.54 3.00 -22.31
CA GLY A 590 18.07 3.36 -23.64
C GLY A 590 17.35 2.22 -24.36
N ILE A 591 16.68 2.52 -25.47
CA ILE A 591 16.01 1.49 -26.30
C ILE A 591 17.02 0.84 -27.24
N ASP A 592 17.18 -0.48 -27.13
CA ASP A 592 18.01 -1.26 -28.05
C ASP A 592 17.37 -1.34 -29.45
N PRO A 593 17.99 -0.77 -30.51
CA PRO A 593 17.47 -0.83 -31.87
C PRO A 593 17.58 -2.22 -32.52
N GLY A 594 18.28 -3.18 -31.90
CA GLY A 594 18.32 -4.57 -32.36
C GLY A 594 17.08 -5.38 -31.98
N HIS A 595 16.39 -4.99 -30.90
CA HIS A 595 15.24 -5.70 -30.33
C HIS A 595 13.90 -4.93 -30.46
N ALA A 596 13.93 -3.60 -30.68
CA ALA A 596 12.72 -2.79 -30.82
C ALA A 596 12.08 -2.88 -32.23
N PRO A 597 10.74 -2.82 -32.35
CA PRO A 597 10.06 -2.60 -33.63
C PRO A 597 10.52 -1.29 -34.28
N ALA A 598 11.03 -1.38 -35.51
CA ALA A 598 11.70 -0.27 -36.18
C ALA A 598 10.75 0.91 -36.50
N ASP A 599 9.47 0.63 -36.71
CA ASP A 599 8.40 1.61 -36.94
C ASP A 599 8.06 2.37 -35.64
N ILE A 600 7.76 1.67 -34.55
CA ILE A 600 7.46 2.29 -33.25
C ILE A 600 8.68 3.09 -32.74
N LEU A 601 9.90 2.55 -32.89
CA LEU A 601 11.13 3.25 -32.51
C LEU A 601 11.40 4.50 -33.38
N THR A 602 11.09 4.45 -34.68
CA THR A 602 11.20 5.62 -35.56
C THR A 602 10.19 6.70 -35.17
N ALA A 603 8.93 6.32 -34.91
CA ALA A 603 7.91 7.23 -34.42
C ALA A 603 8.28 7.86 -33.08
N ALA A 604 8.72 7.05 -32.11
CA ALA A 604 9.15 7.53 -30.80
C ALA A 604 10.28 8.58 -30.89
N ARG A 605 11.27 8.32 -31.75
CA ARG A 605 12.37 9.26 -32.03
C ARG A 605 11.86 10.56 -32.67
N ALA A 606 10.98 10.47 -33.66
CA ALA A 606 10.38 11.63 -34.31
C ALA A 606 9.54 12.48 -33.33
N SER A 607 8.77 11.86 -32.43
CA SER A 607 8.03 12.58 -31.38
C SER A 607 8.95 13.28 -30.38
N TRP A 608 10.12 12.71 -30.05
CA TRP A 608 11.12 13.39 -29.21
C TRP A 608 11.92 14.48 -29.94
N ASP A 609 12.16 14.35 -31.25
CA ASP A 609 12.69 15.43 -32.09
C ASP A 609 11.72 16.62 -32.12
N MET A 610 10.43 16.33 -32.35
CA MET A 610 9.35 17.33 -32.36
C MET A 610 9.17 17.99 -30.98
N ALA A 611 9.14 17.21 -29.89
CA ALA A 611 9.03 17.74 -28.54
C ALA A 611 10.15 18.73 -28.19
N LEU A 612 11.40 18.42 -28.59
CA LEU A 612 12.53 19.31 -28.36
C LEU A 612 12.46 20.56 -29.24
N ALA A 613 12.22 20.43 -30.55
CA ALA A 613 12.23 21.55 -31.48
C ALA A 613 11.07 22.55 -31.23
N GLU A 614 9.87 22.05 -30.98
CA GLU A 614 8.72 22.88 -30.62
C GLU A 614 8.92 23.50 -29.23
N GLY A 615 9.47 22.76 -28.26
CA GLY A 615 9.73 23.25 -26.92
C GLY A 615 10.84 24.29 -26.80
N GLU A 616 11.86 24.23 -27.67
CA GLU A 616 12.88 25.29 -27.81
C GLU A 616 12.29 26.55 -28.48
N THR A 617 11.20 26.43 -29.23
CA THR A 617 10.53 27.55 -29.93
C THR A 617 9.43 28.21 -29.09
N HIS A 618 8.60 27.41 -28.42
CA HIS A 618 7.37 27.83 -27.75
C HIS A 618 7.38 27.67 -26.21
N GLY A 619 8.37 26.95 -25.67
CA GLY A 619 8.31 26.42 -24.31
C GLY A 619 7.33 25.27 -24.18
N TYR A 620 6.92 24.95 -22.95
CA TYR A 620 5.97 23.87 -22.66
C TYR A 620 4.85 24.36 -21.75
N ARG A 621 3.64 23.84 -21.96
CA ARG A 621 2.48 24.17 -21.15
C ARG A 621 2.46 23.45 -19.79
N ASN A 622 3.24 22.39 -19.62
CA ASN A 622 3.18 21.50 -18.45
C ASN A 622 4.58 21.08 -18.00
N ALA A 623 4.93 21.30 -16.72
CA ALA A 623 6.25 20.91 -16.20
C ALA A 623 6.48 19.39 -16.16
N GLN A 624 5.41 18.62 -15.96
CA GLN A 624 5.37 17.15 -16.03
C GLN A 624 4.16 16.75 -16.89
N THR A 625 4.30 15.70 -17.72
CA THR A 625 3.25 15.22 -18.62
C THR A 625 2.83 13.77 -18.38
N THR A 626 3.75 12.90 -17.96
CA THR A 626 3.56 11.44 -17.98
C THR A 626 4.07 10.70 -16.75
N LEU A 627 3.40 9.59 -16.43
CA LEU A 627 3.72 8.64 -15.36
C LEU A 627 2.95 7.33 -15.60
N LEU A 628 3.32 6.24 -14.91
CA LEU A 628 2.56 4.99 -14.96
C LEU A 628 1.91 4.71 -13.60
N ALA A 629 0.60 4.95 -13.54
CA ALA A 629 -0.25 4.72 -12.38
C ALA A 629 -0.65 3.23 -12.25
N PRO A 630 -1.08 2.76 -11.06
CA PRO A 630 -1.43 1.34 -10.87
C PRO A 630 -2.78 0.93 -11.47
N THR A 631 -3.55 1.89 -12.00
CA THR A 631 -4.86 1.76 -12.71
C THR A 631 -5.97 0.87 -12.11
N GLY A 632 -5.80 0.21 -10.95
CA GLY A 632 -6.60 -0.94 -10.48
C GLY A 632 -8.12 -0.81 -10.26
N THR A 633 -8.73 0.37 -10.52
CA THR A 633 -10.19 0.51 -10.71
C THR A 633 -10.57 0.87 -12.15
N ILE A 634 -9.73 1.64 -12.86
CA ILE A 634 -10.01 2.08 -14.24
C ILE A 634 -9.59 1.04 -15.29
N GLY A 635 -8.58 0.20 -15.01
CA GLY A 635 -8.29 -0.99 -15.83
C GLY A 635 -9.48 -1.94 -15.89
N LEU A 636 -10.14 -2.18 -14.74
CA LEU A 636 -11.37 -2.99 -14.66
C LEU A 636 -12.60 -2.32 -15.30
N LEU A 637 -12.59 -0.99 -15.50
CA LEU A 637 -13.60 -0.30 -16.31
C LEU A 637 -13.30 -0.41 -17.82
N MET A 638 -12.02 -0.48 -18.19
CA MET A 638 -11.56 -0.60 -19.57
C MET A 638 -11.44 -2.05 -20.07
N ASP A 639 -11.84 -3.03 -19.26
CA ASP A 639 -11.66 -4.46 -19.49
C ASP A 639 -10.17 -4.83 -19.79
N CYS A 640 -9.26 -4.30 -18.99
CA CYS A 640 -7.84 -4.65 -19.00
C CYS A 640 -7.56 -5.92 -18.17
N ASP A 641 -6.92 -6.91 -18.79
CA ASP A 641 -6.37 -8.10 -18.13
C ASP A 641 -5.17 -7.72 -17.22
N THR A 642 -4.35 -6.74 -17.64
CA THR A 642 -3.13 -6.27 -16.96
C THR A 642 -3.11 -4.75 -16.72
N THR A 643 -2.56 -4.32 -15.59
CA THR A 643 -2.70 -2.95 -15.06
C THR A 643 -1.40 -2.13 -15.14
N GLY A 644 -1.43 -0.96 -15.79
CA GLY A 644 -0.24 -0.11 -15.86
C GLY A 644 0.89 -0.79 -16.65
N VAL A 645 2.05 -0.96 -16.01
CA VAL A 645 3.18 -1.75 -16.52
C VAL A 645 3.23 -3.19 -15.96
N GLU A 646 2.28 -3.58 -15.11
CA GLU A 646 2.24 -4.92 -14.50
C GLU A 646 2.11 -6.02 -15.58
N PRO A 647 2.79 -7.18 -15.41
CA PRO A 647 2.39 -8.42 -16.06
C PRO A 647 1.09 -8.92 -15.43
N ASP A 648 0.57 -10.07 -15.88
CA ASP A 648 -0.53 -10.70 -15.14
C ASP A 648 -0.02 -11.32 -13.83
N PHE A 649 -0.84 -11.25 -12.77
CA PHE A 649 -0.57 -11.79 -11.45
C PHE A 649 -0.53 -13.33 -11.45
N ALA A 650 -1.51 -13.95 -12.13
CA ALA A 650 -1.64 -15.37 -12.39
C ALA A 650 -2.64 -15.57 -13.54
N LEU A 651 -2.50 -16.64 -14.34
CA LEU A 651 -3.35 -16.89 -15.53
C LEU A 651 -4.83 -17.12 -15.18
N VAL A 652 -5.09 -17.63 -13.99
CA VAL A 652 -6.39 -17.59 -13.33
C VAL A 652 -6.15 -17.01 -11.93
N LYS A 653 -6.81 -15.89 -11.62
CA LYS A 653 -6.59 -15.07 -10.43
C LYS A 653 -7.89 -14.75 -9.73
N PHE A 654 -7.87 -14.70 -8.40
CA PHE A 654 -9.08 -14.58 -7.59
C PHE A 654 -9.03 -13.35 -6.72
N LYS A 655 -10.06 -12.51 -6.82
CA LYS A 655 -10.12 -11.22 -6.14
C LYS A 655 -11.11 -11.26 -4.97
N LYS A 656 -10.62 -10.98 -3.76
CA LYS A 656 -11.47 -10.83 -2.58
C LYS A 656 -12.27 -9.53 -2.65
N LEU A 657 -13.56 -9.58 -2.35
CA LEU A 657 -14.43 -8.41 -2.33
C LEU A 657 -14.46 -7.78 -0.92
N ALA A 658 -14.67 -6.46 -0.86
CA ALA A 658 -14.88 -5.77 0.41
C ALA A 658 -16.31 -6.06 0.91
N GLY A 659 -16.41 -6.72 2.06
CA GLY A 659 -17.62 -7.44 2.50
C GLY A 659 -17.48 -8.97 2.47
N GLY A 660 -16.35 -9.48 1.95
CA GLY A 660 -16.06 -10.91 1.82
C GLY A 660 -16.48 -11.49 0.46
N GLY A 661 -16.06 -12.72 0.20
CA GLY A 661 -16.33 -13.44 -1.06
C GLY A 661 -15.27 -13.19 -2.13
N TYR A 662 -15.30 -14.00 -3.18
CA TYR A 662 -14.28 -14.04 -4.23
C TYR A 662 -14.88 -13.98 -5.63
N PHE A 663 -14.13 -13.45 -6.58
CA PHE A 663 -14.46 -13.42 -8.01
C PHE A 663 -13.34 -14.03 -8.83
N LYS A 664 -13.65 -15.06 -9.65
CA LYS A 664 -12.73 -15.72 -10.59
C LYS A 664 -12.49 -14.81 -11.79
N ILE A 665 -11.22 -14.56 -12.12
CA ILE A 665 -10.79 -13.88 -13.33
C ILE A 665 -9.86 -14.81 -14.08
N ALA A 666 -10.31 -15.30 -15.24
CA ALA A 666 -9.45 -15.97 -16.21
C ALA A 666 -8.85 -14.92 -17.15
N ASN A 667 -7.56 -15.06 -17.45
CA ASN A 667 -6.87 -14.25 -18.45
C ASN A 667 -7.47 -14.50 -19.85
N GLN A 668 -7.92 -13.45 -20.52
CA GLN A 668 -8.55 -13.52 -21.86
C GLN A 668 -7.50 -13.52 -22.98
N SER A 669 -6.29 -13.03 -22.66
CA SER A 669 -5.13 -12.94 -23.55
C SER A 669 -4.56 -14.31 -24.00
N LEU A 670 -4.84 -15.38 -23.25
CA LEU A 670 -4.43 -16.77 -23.56
C LEU A 670 -4.81 -17.23 -24.97
N ALA A 671 -6.08 -17.08 -25.37
CA ALA A 671 -6.57 -17.64 -26.63
C ALA A 671 -6.00 -16.93 -27.88
N PRO A 672 -5.88 -15.58 -27.91
CA PRO A 672 -5.13 -14.87 -28.95
C PRO A 672 -3.64 -15.22 -28.96
N ALA A 673 -2.96 -15.25 -27.80
CA ALA A 673 -1.53 -15.58 -27.73
C ALA A 673 -1.22 -16.96 -28.32
N LEU A 674 -2.02 -17.98 -28.01
CA LEU A 674 -1.87 -19.31 -28.61
C LEU A 674 -2.12 -19.34 -30.14
N LYS A 675 -2.96 -18.43 -30.67
CA LYS A 675 -3.14 -18.26 -32.13
C LYS A 675 -1.89 -17.65 -32.76
N THR A 676 -1.34 -16.60 -32.16
CA THR A 676 -0.08 -15.94 -32.58
C THR A 676 1.11 -16.90 -32.55
N LEU A 677 1.17 -17.79 -31.56
CA LEU A 677 2.17 -18.87 -31.45
C LEU A 677 1.92 -20.06 -32.39
N GLY A 678 0.95 -19.97 -33.29
CA GLY A 678 0.74 -20.93 -34.39
C GLY A 678 -0.08 -22.18 -34.07
N TYR A 679 -0.68 -22.29 -32.87
CA TYR A 679 -1.50 -23.46 -32.52
C TYR A 679 -2.83 -23.49 -33.28
N ASP A 680 -3.22 -24.67 -33.78
CA ASP A 680 -4.50 -24.88 -34.46
C ASP A 680 -5.71 -24.78 -33.52
N GLU A 681 -6.92 -24.65 -34.06
CA GLU A 681 -8.13 -24.42 -33.25
C GLU A 681 -8.44 -25.54 -32.24
N ARG A 682 -8.14 -26.80 -32.60
CA ARG A 682 -8.29 -27.95 -31.73
C ARG A 682 -7.21 -27.94 -30.64
N GLN A 683 -5.95 -27.67 -31.00
CA GLN A 683 -4.84 -27.52 -30.05
C GLN A 683 -5.13 -26.41 -29.03
N ARG A 684 -5.54 -25.22 -29.49
CA ARG A 684 -5.92 -24.10 -28.62
C ARG A 684 -7.05 -24.48 -27.68
N THR A 685 -8.08 -25.17 -28.17
CA THR A 685 -9.21 -25.62 -27.34
C THR A 685 -8.75 -26.62 -26.27
N GLU A 686 -7.97 -27.64 -26.64
CA GLU A 686 -7.45 -28.64 -25.69
C GLU A 686 -6.49 -28.02 -24.63
N ILE A 687 -5.70 -27.00 -25.00
CA ILE A 687 -4.90 -26.20 -24.05
C ILE A 687 -5.80 -25.37 -23.12
N LEU A 688 -6.78 -24.65 -23.65
CA LEU A 688 -7.67 -23.79 -22.85
C LEU A 688 -8.52 -24.61 -21.87
N THR A 689 -9.00 -25.79 -22.27
CA THR A 689 -9.69 -26.74 -21.36
C THR A 689 -8.76 -27.27 -20.27
N TYR A 690 -7.47 -27.50 -20.54
CA TYR A 690 -6.50 -27.89 -19.51
C TYR A 690 -6.25 -26.78 -18.47
N VAL A 691 -6.21 -25.51 -18.90
CA VAL A 691 -5.99 -24.35 -18.02
C VAL A 691 -7.25 -24.00 -17.23
N LEU A 692 -8.41 -23.93 -17.89
CA LEU A 692 -9.65 -23.36 -17.35
C LEU A 692 -10.68 -24.40 -16.87
N GLY A 693 -10.47 -25.67 -17.21
CA GLY A 693 -11.37 -26.79 -16.94
C GLY A 693 -12.37 -27.04 -18.07
N THR A 694 -13.08 -28.18 -17.98
CA THR A 694 -14.25 -28.47 -18.82
C THR A 694 -15.44 -27.58 -18.48
N LEU A 695 -15.48 -27.05 -17.24
CA LEU A 695 -16.64 -26.39 -16.62
C LEU A 695 -17.92 -27.24 -16.71
N SER A 696 -17.76 -28.58 -16.71
CA SER A 696 -18.87 -29.53 -16.76
C SER A 696 -18.56 -30.80 -15.97
N LEU A 697 -19.58 -31.33 -15.31
CA LEU A 697 -19.64 -32.62 -14.59
C LEU A 697 -19.84 -33.82 -15.52
N ASN A 698 -19.89 -33.61 -16.85
CA ASN A 698 -19.90 -34.70 -17.83
C ASN A 698 -18.48 -35.28 -17.99
N ASP A 699 -18.37 -36.61 -18.03
CA ASP A 699 -17.13 -37.38 -18.15
C ASP A 699 -16.02 -37.10 -17.10
N ALA A 700 -16.33 -36.31 -16.06
CA ALA A 700 -15.41 -36.02 -14.96
C ALA A 700 -15.07 -37.27 -14.11
N PRO A 701 -13.83 -37.43 -13.64
CA PRO A 701 -13.42 -38.59 -12.85
C PRO A 701 -14.07 -38.55 -11.46
N HIS A 702 -14.67 -39.66 -11.04
CA HIS A 702 -15.36 -39.89 -9.75
C HIS A 702 -16.59 -39.03 -9.44
N ILE A 703 -16.55 -37.71 -9.71
CA ILE A 703 -17.58 -36.73 -9.36
C ILE A 703 -18.19 -36.17 -10.65
N ASN A 704 -19.12 -36.93 -11.21
CA ASN A 704 -19.85 -36.65 -12.44
C ASN A 704 -21.36 -36.77 -12.26
N ARG A 705 -22.16 -36.30 -13.24
CA ARG A 705 -23.63 -36.30 -13.17
C ARG A 705 -24.21 -37.66 -12.73
N ALA A 706 -23.76 -38.78 -13.31
CA ALA A 706 -24.21 -40.11 -12.92
C ALA A 706 -23.93 -40.45 -11.43
N SER A 707 -22.67 -40.27 -10.98
CA SER A 707 -22.27 -40.54 -9.60
C SER A 707 -23.00 -39.68 -8.56
N LEU A 708 -23.44 -38.48 -8.95
CA LEU A 708 -24.14 -37.53 -8.08
C LEU A 708 -25.66 -37.80 -8.05
N THR A 709 -26.24 -38.26 -9.16
CA THR A 709 -27.62 -38.77 -9.19
C THR A 709 -27.76 -40.05 -8.34
N GLU A 710 -26.76 -40.94 -8.35
CA GLU A 710 -26.69 -42.08 -7.41
C GLU A 710 -26.61 -41.64 -5.92
N LYS A 711 -26.19 -40.40 -5.65
CA LYS A 711 -26.11 -39.82 -4.29
C LYS A 711 -27.35 -39.01 -3.89
N GLY A 712 -28.34 -38.86 -4.77
CA GLY A 712 -29.63 -38.23 -4.46
C GLY A 712 -29.83 -36.79 -4.94
N LEU A 713 -28.91 -36.26 -5.75
CA LEU A 713 -29.15 -35.04 -6.53
C LEU A 713 -30.00 -35.34 -7.78
N ASP A 714 -30.70 -34.34 -8.31
CA ASP A 714 -31.41 -34.44 -9.60
C ASP A 714 -30.78 -33.57 -10.71
N GLU A 715 -31.26 -33.69 -11.95
CA GLU A 715 -30.71 -32.93 -13.09
C GLU A 715 -30.80 -31.41 -12.90
N ALA A 716 -31.79 -30.89 -12.16
CA ALA A 716 -31.92 -29.46 -11.87
C ALA A 716 -31.01 -29.00 -10.73
N ASP A 717 -30.57 -29.90 -9.85
CA ASP A 717 -29.45 -29.65 -8.94
C ASP A 717 -28.13 -29.55 -9.70
N LEU A 718 -27.90 -30.50 -10.61
CA LEU A 718 -26.67 -30.60 -11.41
C LEU A 718 -26.53 -29.41 -12.37
N ASP A 719 -27.61 -28.98 -13.03
CA ASP A 719 -27.62 -27.77 -13.86
C ASP A 719 -27.29 -26.50 -13.06
N ARG A 720 -27.71 -26.43 -11.79
CA ARG A 720 -27.38 -25.30 -10.89
C ARG A 720 -25.93 -25.33 -10.41
N ILE A 721 -25.38 -26.52 -10.18
CA ILE A 721 -23.94 -26.69 -9.91
C ILE A 721 -23.13 -26.29 -11.15
N GLU A 722 -23.46 -26.79 -12.34
CA GLU A 722 -22.74 -26.45 -13.58
C GLU A 722 -22.82 -24.95 -13.91
N ALA A 723 -23.97 -24.32 -13.70
CA ALA A 723 -24.12 -22.87 -13.83
C ALA A 723 -23.24 -22.06 -12.85
N ALA A 724 -22.83 -22.64 -11.72
CA ALA A 724 -21.92 -22.01 -10.76
C ALA A 724 -20.43 -22.24 -11.07
N LEU A 725 -20.07 -23.29 -11.82
CA LEU A 725 -18.66 -23.66 -12.11
C LEU A 725 -17.78 -22.53 -12.69
N PRO A 726 -18.28 -21.62 -13.57
CA PRO A 726 -17.48 -20.50 -14.06
C PRO A 726 -17.06 -19.49 -12.98
N SER A 727 -17.71 -19.49 -11.81
CA SER A 727 -17.50 -18.52 -10.73
C SER A 727 -16.61 -19.00 -9.57
N VAL A 728 -16.44 -20.32 -9.41
CA VAL A 728 -15.80 -20.93 -8.23
C VAL A 728 -14.29 -21.17 -8.39
N PHE A 729 -13.57 -21.14 -7.26
CA PHE A 729 -12.15 -21.48 -7.20
C PHE A 729 -11.93 -22.99 -7.38
N GLU A 730 -12.49 -23.80 -6.48
CA GLU A 730 -12.47 -25.26 -6.52
C GLU A 730 -13.89 -25.84 -6.57
N LEU A 731 -13.98 -27.06 -7.10
CA LEU A 731 -15.21 -27.81 -7.28
C LEU A 731 -16.15 -27.85 -6.05
N PRO A 732 -15.68 -28.07 -4.79
CA PRO A 732 -16.57 -28.12 -3.62
C PRO A 732 -17.40 -26.85 -3.39
N PHE A 733 -16.91 -25.66 -3.80
CA PHE A 733 -17.65 -24.41 -3.61
C PHE A 733 -18.89 -24.30 -4.50
N ALA A 734 -18.99 -25.09 -5.58
CA ALA A 734 -20.21 -25.19 -6.38
C ALA A 734 -21.29 -26.05 -5.69
N PHE A 735 -20.88 -26.95 -4.78
CA PHE A 735 -21.75 -27.82 -3.97
C PHE A 735 -22.17 -27.16 -2.64
N ASN A 736 -22.38 -25.84 -2.65
CA ASN A 736 -22.83 -25.11 -1.47
C ASN A 736 -24.36 -25.16 -1.31
N ALA A 737 -24.83 -25.01 -0.08
CA ALA A 737 -26.26 -25.11 0.27
C ALA A 737 -27.17 -24.08 -0.43
N TRP A 738 -26.65 -22.90 -0.78
CA TRP A 738 -27.44 -21.84 -1.43
C TRP A 738 -27.63 -22.08 -2.93
N ALA A 739 -26.69 -22.75 -3.61
CA ALA A 739 -26.84 -23.16 -5.01
C ALA A 739 -27.87 -24.29 -5.18
N LEU A 740 -27.83 -25.26 -4.24
CA LEU A 740 -28.70 -26.44 -4.22
C LEU A 740 -30.09 -26.15 -3.62
N GLY A 741 -30.18 -25.33 -2.59
CA GLY A 741 -31.42 -24.95 -1.91
C GLY A 741 -32.03 -26.06 -1.05
N ASP A 742 -32.98 -25.65 -0.21
CA ASP A 742 -33.56 -26.43 0.89
C ASP A 742 -34.06 -27.83 0.48
N GLU A 743 -34.74 -27.95 -0.67
CA GLU A 743 -35.28 -29.24 -1.13
C GLU A 743 -34.19 -30.25 -1.47
N ALA A 744 -33.09 -29.81 -2.08
CA ALA A 744 -31.97 -30.67 -2.43
C ALA A 744 -31.17 -31.07 -1.18
N ILE A 745 -30.91 -30.11 -0.27
CA ILE A 745 -30.26 -30.40 1.01
C ILE A 745 -31.08 -31.37 1.87
N ALA A 746 -32.42 -31.24 1.86
CA ALA A 746 -33.32 -32.20 2.50
C ALA A 746 -33.31 -33.60 1.85
N ARG A 747 -33.19 -33.70 0.50
CA ARG A 747 -33.01 -35.00 -0.19
C ARG A 747 -31.75 -35.73 0.26
N LEU A 748 -30.67 -34.99 0.53
CA LEU A 748 -29.41 -35.54 1.03
C LEU A 748 -29.43 -35.89 2.53
N GLY A 749 -30.56 -35.72 3.22
CA GLY A 749 -30.72 -36.05 4.64
C GLY A 749 -30.08 -35.03 5.60
N LEU A 750 -29.80 -33.82 5.13
CA LEU A 750 -29.16 -32.74 5.87
C LEU A 750 -30.15 -31.62 6.21
N THR A 751 -29.85 -30.82 7.24
CA THR A 751 -30.50 -29.53 7.46
C THR A 751 -29.70 -28.39 6.83
N MET A 752 -30.34 -27.27 6.52
CA MET A 752 -29.64 -26.05 6.07
C MET A 752 -28.65 -25.53 7.13
N GLU A 753 -28.93 -25.71 8.42
CA GLU A 753 -28.01 -25.39 9.52
C GLU A 753 -26.73 -26.23 9.46
N GLN A 754 -26.83 -27.53 9.16
CA GLN A 754 -25.66 -28.39 8.94
C GLN A 754 -24.92 -28.02 7.65
N ALA A 755 -25.65 -27.80 6.55
CA ALA A 755 -25.08 -27.53 5.23
C ALA A 755 -24.50 -26.11 5.07
N THR A 756 -24.72 -25.22 6.04
CA THR A 756 -24.11 -23.88 6.12
C THR A 756 -23.13 -23.72 7.29
N ALA A 757 -22.83 -24.80 8.02
CA ALA A 757 -21.90 -24.76 9.14
C ALA A 757 -20.46 -24.40 8.70
N PRO A 758 -19.71 -23.57 9.44
CA PRO A 758 -18.33 -23.21 9.09
C PRO A 758 -17.43 -24.45 8.93
N GLY A 759 -16.82 -24.59 7.76
CA GLY A 759 -15.96 -25.73 7.41
C GLY A 759 -16.68 -26.97 6.88
N PHE A 760 -18.00 -26.92 6.66
CA PHE A 760 -18.74 -28.00 6.03
C PHE A 760 -18.35 -28.21 4.55
N ASP A 761 -18.17 -29.47 4.15
CA ASP A 761 -17.91 -29.89 2.76
C ASP A 761 -18.94 -30.96 2.36
N LEU A 762 -19.75 -30.64 1.35
CA LEU A 762 -20.81 -31.54 0.90
C LEU A 762 -20.26 -32.77 0.16
N LEU A 763 -19.20 -32.63 -0.64
CA LEU A 763 -18.62 -33.76 -1.39
C LEU A 763 -17.97 -34.77 -0.43
N ARG A 764 -17.30 -34.29 0.62
CA ARG A 764 -16.81 -35.14 1.72
C ARG A 764 -17.96 -35.83 2.46
N THR A 765 -19.07 -35.12 2.70
CA THR A 765 -20.28 -35.66 3.35
C THR A 765 -20.99 -36.72 2.49
N LEU A 766 -20.98 -36.57 1.17
CA LEU A 766 -21.43 -37.60 0.22
C LEU A 766 -20.47 -38.79 0.10
N GLY A 767 -19.31 -38.75 0.77
CA GLY A 767 -18.36 -39.85 0.87
C GLY A 767 -17.25 -39.87 -0.18
N PHE A 768 -17.02 -38.77 -0.91
CA PHE A 768 -15.86 -38.66 -1.80
C PHE A 768 -14.56 -38.44 -0.99
N SER A 769 -13.46 -39.07 -1.43
CA SER A 769 -12.14 -38.83 -0.83
C SER A 769 -11.51 -37.52 -1.33
N ARG A 770 -10.58 -36.94 -0.56
CA ARG A 770 -9.86 -35.72 -0.95
C ARG A 770 -9.15 -35.88 -2.32
N ALA A 771 -8.58 -37.06 -2.59
CA ALA A 771 -7.96 -37.37 -3.88
C ALA A 771 -8.98 -37.33 -5.05
N GLN A 772 -10.15 -37.95 -4.88
CA GLN A 772 -11.20 -37.93 -5.90
C GLN A 772 -11.78 -36.53 -6.14
N ILE A 773 -11.86 -35.70 -5.09
CA ILE A 773 -12.27 -34.31 -5.19
C ILE A 773 -11.22 -33.50 -5.97
N GLU A 774 -9.92 -33.71 -5.72
CA GLU A 774 -8.85 -33.05 -6.48
C GLU A 774 -8.79 -33.51 -7.94
N GLU A 775 -8.86 -34.81 -8.21
CA GLU A 775 -8.87 -35.38 -9.57
C GLU A 775 -10.07 -34.84 -10.38
N ALA A 776 -11.25 -34.73 -9.77
CA ALA A 776 -12.41 -34.08 -10.39
C ALA A 776 -12.19 -32.58 -10.58
N ASN A 777 -11.65 -31.89 -9.57
CA ASN A 777 -11.40 -30.46 -9.59
C ASN A 777 -10.44 -30.04 -10.72
N GLU A 778 -9.35 -30.77 -10.94
CA GLU A 778 -8.41 -30.47 -12.03
C GLU A 778 -9.04 -30.55 -13.42
N VAL A 779 -9.96 -31.50 -13.64
CA VAL A 779 -10.68 -31.65 -14.90
C VAL A 779 -11.79 -30.59 -15.03
N VAL A 780 -12.59 -30.40 -14.00
CA VAL A 780 -13.80 -29.56 -14.06
C VAL A 780 -13.48 -28.07 -13.93
N CYS A 781 -12.59 -27.68 -13.02
CA CYS A 781 -12.25 -26.28 -12.71
C CYS A 781 -10.91 -25.81 -13.29
N GLY A 782 -10.12 -26.74 -13.84
CA GLY A 782 -8.86 -26.51 -14.54
C GLY A 782 -7.62 -26.60 -13.66
N THR A 783 -6.46 -26.86 -14.28
CA THR A 783 -5.15 -26.85 -13.58
C THR A 783 -4.66 -25.43 -13.23
N MET A 784 -5.26 -24.41 -13.86
CA MET A 784 -4.92 -22.98 -13.78
C MET A 784 -3.49 -22.63 -14.26
N THR A 785 -2.77 -23.56 -14.89
CA THR A 785 -1.45 -23.33 -15.49
C THR A 785 -1.37 -23.91 -16.90
N VAL A 786 -0.46 -23.38 -17.71
CA VAL A 786 -0.10 -23.93 -19.02
C VAL A 786 1.01 -24.98 -18.94
N GLU A 787 1.70 -25.11 -17.80
CA GLU A 787 2.74 -26.11 -17.59
C GLU A 787 2.13 -27.52 -17.63
N GLY A 788 2.56 -28.34 -18.61
CA GLY A 788 2.00 -29.67 -18.84
C GLY A 788 0.72 -29.71 -19.70
N ALA A 789 0.27 -28.58 -20.26
CA ALA A 789 -0.86 -28.56 -21.19
C ALA A 789 -0.57 -29.35 -22.48
N PRO A 790 -1.57 -30.02 -23.09
CA PRO A 790 -1.37 -30.80 -24.30
C PRO A 790 -0.94 -29.92 -25.49
N HIS A 791 -0.08 -30.45 -26.36
CA HIS A 791 0.49 -29.77 -27.55
C HIS A 791 1.38 -28.55 -27.29
N LEU A 792 1.26 -27.85 -26.16
CA LEU A 792 2.02 -26.64 -25.88
C LEU A 792 3.52 -26.95 -25.68
N SER A 793 4.37 -26.32 -26.50
CA SER A 793 5.81 -26.51 -26.43
C SER A 793 6.39 -25.82 -25.19
N PRO A 794 7.33 -26.44 -24.46
CA PRO A 794 8.02 -25.82 -23.33
C PRO A 794 8.74 -24.50 -23.67
N GLU A 795 9.13 -24.29 -24.94
CA GLU A 795 9.75 -23.04 -25.40
C GLU A 795 8.78 -21.85 -25.35
N HIS A 796 7.48 -22.10 -25.47
CA HIS A 796 6.42 -21.09 -25.41
C HIS A 796 5.94 -20.78 -23.98
N TYR A 797 6.36 -21.56 -22.97
CA TYR A 797 5.89 -21.33 -21.59
C TYR A 797 6.24 -19.93 -21.07
N ALA A 798 7.38 -19.36 -21.49
CA ALA A 798 7.83 -18.03 -21.06
C ALA A 798 6.91 -16.87 -21.49
N VAL A 799 6.09 -17.06 -22.54
CA VAL A 799 5.06 -16.09 -22.97
C VAL A 799 3.93 -15.97 -21.94
N PHE A 800 3.73 -17.02 -21.13
CA PHE A 800 2.65 -17.16 -20.16
C PHE A 800 3.14 -17.07 -18.70
N ASP A 801 4.42 -16.75 -18.48
CA ASP A 801 4.95 -16.51 -17.14
C ASP A 801 4.26 -15.29 -16.50
N THR A 802 3.87 -15.44 -15.24
CA THR A 802 3.09 -14.46 -14.48
C THR A 802 3.83 -14.01 -13.23
N ALA A 803 3.41 -12.90 -12.59
CA ALA A 803 4.10 -12.31 -11.44
C ALA A 803 4.21 -13.28 -10.25
N ASN A 804 3.31 -14.26 -10.15
CA ASN A 804 3.36 -15.36 -9.21
C ASN A 804 3.12 -16.70 -9.94
N LYS A 805 3.48 -17.80 -9.27
CA LYS A 805 3.22 -19.17 -9.74
C LYS A 805 1.72 -19.38 -9.97
N SER A 806 1.32 -19.87 -11.14
CA SER A 806 -0.10 -20.05 -11.49
C SER A 806 -0.64 -21.44 -11.09
N GLY A 807 -1.76 -21.48 -10.38
CA GLY A 807 -2.40 -22.72 -9.94
C GLY A 807 -1.65 -23.52 -8.87
N LYS A 808 -2.05 -24.79 -8.69
CA LYS A 808 -1.37 -25.74 -7.78
C LYS A 808 -0.12 -26.37 -8.40
N LYS A 809 -0.13 -26.59 -9.73
CA LYS A 809 0.93 -27.28 -10.48
C LYS A 809 2.01 -26.36 -11.06
N GLY A 810 1.74 -25.06 -11.19
CA GLY A 810 2.70 -24.13 -11.79
C GLY A 810 3.96 -23.95 -10.95
N THR A 811 5.11 -24.07 -11.59
CA THR A 811 6.43 -23.84 -11.00
C THR A 811 7.05 -22.52 -11.47
N ARG A 812 6.64 -22.04 -12.65
CA ARG A 812 7.19 -20.84 -13.29
C ARG A 812 6.53 -19.55 -12.81
N PHE A 813 7.30 -18.47 -12.85
CA PHE A 813 6.90 -17.10 -12.56
C PHE A 813 7.97 -16.13 -13.10
N ILE A 814 7.62 -14.86 -13.31
CA ILE A 814 8.56 -13.81 -13.69
C ILE A 814 9.46 -13.51 -12.48
N HIS A 815 10.77 -13.65 -12.64
CA HIS A 815 11.72 -13.37 -11.57
C HIS A 815 11.69 -11.88 -11.18
N HIS A 816 12.00 -11.55 -9.92
CA HIS A 816 11.91 -10.16 -9.43
C HIS A 816 12.81 -9.20 -10.25
N MET A 817 13.94 -9.70 -10.79
CA MET A 817 14.79 -8.95 -11.72
C MET A 817 14.12 -8.61 -13.06
N GLY A 818 13.21 -9.45 -13.57
CA GLY A 818 12.43 -9.17 -14.78
C GLY A 818 11.45 -8.02 -14.59
N HIS A 819 10.88 -7.88 -13.40
CA HIS A 819 10.10 -6.69 -13.03
C HIS A 819 10.99 -5.43 -13.00
N ILE A 820 12.19 -5.52 -12.41
CA ILE A 820 13.14 -4.40 -12.29
C ILE A 820 13.64 -3.94 -13.67
N THR A 821 14.01 -4.86 -14.56
CA THR A 821 14.51 -4.51 -15.90
C THR A 821 13.39 -3.93 -16.78
N MET A 822 12.15 -4.43 -16.66
CA MET A 822 10.99 -3.83 -17.34
C MET A 822 10.65 -2.43 -16.80
N MET A 823 10.70 -2.22 -15.46
CA MET A 823 10.54 -0.88 -14.88
C MET A 823 11.58 0.09 -15.42
N SER A 824 12.85 -0.32 -15.50
CA SER A 824 13.92 0.52 -16.03
C SER A 824 13.72 0.87 -17.52
N ALA A 825 13.29 -0.09 -18.33
CA ALA A 825 13.00 0.11 -19.76
C ALA A 825 11.91 1.18 -20.01
N ALA A 826 10.94 1.33 -19.10
CA ALA A 826 9.93 2.39 -19.16
C ALA A 826 10.37 3.69 -18.45
N GLN A 827 11.07 3.61 -17.31
CA GLN A 827 11.34 4.76 -16.44
C GLN A 827 12.19 5.85 -17.12
N SER A 828 13.12 5.49 -18.00
CA SER A 828 13.90 6.44 -18.81
C SER A 828 13.07 7.40 -19.65
N PHE A 829 11.79 7.09 -19.86
CA PHE A 829 10.86 7.82 -20.73
C PHE A 829 9.68 8.44 -19.99
N LEU A 830 9.70 8.49 -18.66
CA LEU A 830 8.63 9.09 -17.86
C LEU A 830 9.14 10.32 -17.11
N SER A 831 8.38 11.41 -17.20
CA SER A 831 8.70 12.65 -16.46
C SER A 831 8.44 12.45 -14.96
N GLY A 832 7.31 11.85 -14.60
CA GLY A 832 7.08 11.24 -13.27
C GLY A 832 7.71 9.86 -13.13
N ALA A 833 7.06 8.96 -12.39
CA ALA A 833 7.57 7.64 -12.03
C ALA A 833 6.55 6.51 -12.31
N ILE A 834 6.86 5.31 -11.81
CA ILE A 834 6.10 4.09 -12.03
C ILE A 834 5.59 3.56 -10.69
N SER A 835 4.27 3.41 -10.57
CA SER A 835 3.65 2.56 -9.55
C SER A 835 3.60 1.12 -10.07
N LYS A 836 4.60 0.32 -9.72
CA LYS A 836 4.74 -1.11 -10.06
C LYS A 836 5.16 -1.89 -8.82
N THR A 837 4.47 -2.99 -8.55
CA THR A 837 4.81 -3.94 -7.49
C THR A 837 5.91 -4.87 -7.98
N ILE A 838 7.00 -5.04 -7.24
CA ILE A 838 7.95 -6.13 -7.51
C ILE A 838 7.52 -7.34 -6.68
N ASN A 839 6.84 -8.28 -7.33
CA ASN A 839 6.46 -9.53 -6.70
C ASN A 839 7.70 -10.41 -6.44
N MET A 840 7.69 -11.08 -5.29
CA MET A 840 8.73 -11.98 -4.83
C MET A 840 8.05 -13.23 -4.24
N PRO A 841 8.50 -14.45 -4.57
CA PRO A 841 7.93 -15.66 -3.98
C PRO A 841 8.33 -15.79 -2.49
N HIS A 842 7.62 -16.61 -1.73
CA HIS A 842 7.76 -16.69 -0.28
C HIS A 842 9.20 -17.02 0.17
N GLU A 843 9.90 -17.85 -0.60
CA GLU A 843 11.27 -18.32 -0.35
C GLU A 843 12.38 -17.28 -0.51
N VAL A 844 12.09 -16.06 -1.02
CA VAL A 844 13.07 -14.97 -1.13
C VAL A 844 13.64 -14.58 0.24
N THR A 845 14.93 -14.26 0.28
CA THR A 845 15.71 -13.83 1.45
C THR A 845 15.70 -12.30 1.66
N VAL A 846 16.30 -11.80 2.76
CA VAL A 846 16.46 -10.35 3.00
C VAL A 846 17.58 -9.81 2.10
N GLU A 847 18.62 -10.60 1.88
CA GLU A 847 19.75 -10.30 1.01
C GLU A 847 19.31 -10.11 -0.45
N GLU A 848 18.38 -10.92 -0.96
CA GLU A 848 17.76 -10.72 -2.28
C GLU A 848 16.89 -9.44 -2.35
N VAL A 849 16.33 -8.97 -1.23
CA VAL A 849 15.65 -7.67 -1.15
C VAL A 849 16.64 -6.51 -1.21
N GLU A 850 17.79 -6.63 -0.53
CA GLU A 850 18.90 -5.67 -0.65
C GLU A 850 19.42 -5.59 -2.10
N ASP A 851 19.70 -6.73 -2.72
CA ASP A 851 20.14 -6.81 -4.13
C ASP A 851 19.09 -6.22 -5.07
N ALA A 852 17.79 -6.46 -4.85
CA ALA A 852 16.71 -5.88 -5.64
C ALA A 852 16.64 -4.33 -5.53
N TYR A 853 16.82 -3.77 -4.33
CA TYR A 853 16.91 -2.32 -4.13
C TYR A 853 18.15 -1.74 -4.82
N TYR A 854 19.31 -2.36 -4.66
CA TYR A 854 20.57 -1.89 -5.25
C TYR A 854 20.55 -1.97 -6.79
N ALA A 855 20.04 -3.08 -7.34
CA ALA A 855 19.86 -3.27 -8.77
C ALA A 855 18.90 -2.24 -9.37
N SER A 856 17.88 -1.80 -8.62
CA SER A 856 16.92 -0.79 -9.05
C SER A 856 17.53 0.62 -9.06
N TRP A 857 18.30 0.97 -8.01
CA TRP A 857 19.08 2.21 -7.98
C TRP A 857 20.03 2.32 -9.18
N GLN A 858 20.81 1.25 -9.45
CA GLN A 858 21.74 1.18 -10.59
C GLN A 858 21.09 1.37 -11.97
N ARG A 859 19.76 1.26 -12.06
CA ARG A 859 18.97 1.24 -13.29
C ARG A 859 18.11 2.50 -13.48
N GLY A 860 18.39 3.56 -12.72
CA GLY A 860 17.70 4.85 -12.83
C GLY A 860 16.24 4.82 -12.39
N ILE A 861 15.82 3.80 -11.62
CA ILE A 861 14.47 3.74 -11.06
C ILE A 861 14.30 4.88 -10.06
N LYS A 862 13.15 5.57 -10.10
CA LYS A 862 12.87 6.73 -9.22
C LYS A 862 12.30 6.29 -7.86
N ALA A 863 11.36 5.35 -7.86
CA ALA A 863 10.75 4.79 -6.65
C ALA A 863 10.44 3.30 -6.84
N MET A 864 10.38 2.55 -5.73
CA MET A 864 10.25 1.10 -5.75
C MET A 864 9.46 0.60 -4.54
N ALA A 865 8.53 -0.31 -4.79
CA ALA A 865 7.82 -1.09 -3.78
C ALA A 865 7.85 -2.57 -4.17
N LEU A 866 7.98 -3.45 -3.19
CA LEU A 866 8.03 -4.90 -3.37
C LEU A 866 6.94 -5.58 -2.55
N TYR A 867 6.58 -6.79 -2.95
CA TYR A 867 5.63 -7.62 -2.22
C TYR A 867 6.08 -9.08 -2.27
N ARG A 868 6.64 -9.55 -1.14
CA ARG A 868 6.95 -10.97 -0.95
C ARG A 868 5.69 -11.72 -0.52
N ASP A 869 5.44 -12.87 -1.12
CA ASP A 869 4.34 -13.74 -0.69
C ASP A 869 4.48 -14.12 0.80
N GLY A 870 3.40 -14.02 1.57
CA GLY A 870 3.40 -14.17 3.02
C GLY A 870 4.02 -13.01 3.81
N SER A 871 4.33 -11.86 3.19
CA SER A 871 4.69 -10.62 3.93
C SER A 871 3.48 -9.92 4.56
N LYS A 872 2.24 -10.29 4.22
CA LYS A 872 1.04 -9.92 4.98
C LYS A 872 0.26 -11.17 5.33
N MET A 873 -0.35 -11.18 6.51
CA MET A 873 -1.30 -12.24 6.91
C MET A 873 -2.64 -12.16 6.15
N SER A 874 -2.83 -11.14 5.30
CA SER A 874 -4.04 -10.91 4.51
C SER A 874 -3.65 -10.47 3.09
N GLN A 875 -4.18 -11.15 2.07
CA GLN A 875 -3.94 -10.79 0.66
C GLN A 875 -5.27 -10.46 -0.06
N PRO A 876 -5.37 -9.36 -0.83
CA PRO A 876 -6.59 -9.04 -1.60
C PRO A 876 -6.75 -9.84 -2.91
N LEU A 877 -5.67 -10.46 -3.38
CA LEU A 877 -5.58 -11.32 -4.55
C LEU A 877 -4.92 -12.63 -4.14
N ALA A 878 -5.39 -13.75 -4.66
CA ALA A 878 -4.79 -15.06 -4.43
C ALA A 878 -4.71 -15.89 -5.72
N ASN A 879 -3.71 -16.77 -5.79
CA ASN A 879 -3.51 -17.80 -6.82
C ASN A 879 -3.91 -19.21 -6.33
N LYS A 880 -4.29 -19.33 -5.05
CA LYS A 880 -4.65 -20.56 -4.33
C LYS A 880 -5.83 -20.28 -3.39
N SER A 881 -6.48 -21.32 -2.89
CA SER A 881 -7.47 -21.20 -1.82
C SER A 881 -6.79 -21.16 -0.44
N ASP A 882 -7.05 -20.11 0.34
CA ASP A 882 -6.63 -20.01 1.75
C ASP A 882 -7.40 -20.95 2.69
N VAL A 883 -8.19 -21.88 2.14
CA VAL A 883 -9.08 -22.76 2.90
C VAL A 883 -8.30 -23.96 3.44
N VAL A 884 -7.53 -23.69 4.50
CA VAL A 884 -7.06 -24.73 5.42
C VAL A 884 -8.29 -25.30 6.16
N VAL A 885 -8.99 -26.24 5.51
CA VAL A 885 -10.09 -27.00 6.12
C VAL A 885 -9.54 -27.70 7.37
N ALA A 886 -10.21 -27.51 8.49
CA ALA A 886 -9.69 -27.88 9.81
C ALA A 886 -9.73 -29.39 10.09
N ASP A 887 -8.77 -30.14 9.52
CA ASP A 887 -8.35 -31.45 10.00
C ASP A 887 -6.83 -31.45 10.21
N LYS A 888 -6.41 -30.89 11.36
CA LYS A 888 -5.01 -30.69 11.70
C LYS A 888 -4.23 -32.01 11.77
N GLU A 889 -4.89 -33.09 12.19
CA GLU A 889 -4.29 -34.41 12.38
C GLU A 889 -3.95 -35.10 11.05
N GLU A 890 -4.81 -35.03 10.03
CA GLU A 890 -4.53 -35.62 8.70
C GLU A 890 -3.46 -34.81 7.95
N LEU A 891 -3.44 -33.47 8.12
CA LEU A 891 -2.42 -32.60 7.54
C LEU A 891 -1.06 -32.77 8.25
N GLU A 892 -1.03 -32.84 9.59
CA GLU A 892 0.20 -33.12 10.34
C GLU A 892 0.74 -34.52 10.02
N ALA A 893 -0.10 -35.55 9.87
CA ALA A 893 0.34 -36.86 9.41
C ALA A 893 0.95 -36.79 7.99
N THR A 894 0.25 -36.17 7.04
CA THR A 894 0.71 -36.07 5.65
C THR A 894 2.00 -35.25 5.52
N ILE A 895 2.13 -34.16 6.27
CA ILE A 895 3.38 -33.37 6.33
C ILE A 895 4.50 -34.18 6.97
N ASN A 896 4.26 -34.90 8.07
CA ASN A 896 5.30 -35.73 8.70
C ASN A 896 5.79 -36.84 7.77
N ASP A 897 4.89 -37.53 7.04
CA ASP A 897 5.29 -38.56 6.06
C ASP A 897 5.98 -37.95 4.82
N ALA A 898 5.51 -36.81 4.31
CA ALA A 898 6.17 -36.11 3.21
C ALA A 898 7.55 -35.55 3.60
N VAL A 899 7.71 -35.05 4.82
CA VAL A 899 9.00 -34.63 5.39
C VAL A 899 9.89 -35.85 5.65
N ALA A 900 9.36 -36.97 6.15
CA ALA A 900 10.14 -38.19 6.33
C ALA A 900 10.63 -38.77 4.99
N ALA A 901 9.77 -38.80 3.97
CA ALA A 901 10.12 -39.22 2.61
C ALA A 901 11.10 -38.24 1.93
N GLY A 902 10.88 -36.93 2.08
CA GLY A 902 11.77 -35.89 1.56
C GLY A 902 13.15 -35.90 2.22
N VAL A 903 13.21 -36.09 3.54
CA VAL A 903 14.45 -36.29 4.29
C VAL A 903 15.13 -37.60 3.89
N ALA A 904 14.39 -38.70 3.74
CA ALA A 904 14.95 -39.98 3.27
C ALA A 904 15.52 -39.88 1.85
N ALA A 905 14.83 -39.18 0.93
CA ALA A 905 15.29 -38.93 -0.43
C ALA A 905 16.50 -38.00 -0.46
N ALA A 906 16.50 -36.91 0.34
CA ALA A 906 17.64 -36.01 0.47
C ALA A 906 18.86 -36.69 1.11
N VAL A 907 18.66 -37.56 2.09
CA VAL A 907 19.70 -38.41 2.68
C VAL A 907 20.23 -39.41 1.66
N ALA A 908 19.37 -40.13 0.91
CA ALA A 908 19.81 -41.06 -0.12
C ALA A 908 20.57 -40.37 -1.27
N ALA A 909 20.14 -39.18 -1.68
CA ALA A 909 20.85 -38.34 -2.64
C ALA A 909 22.20 -37.88 -2.08
N LYS A 910 22.25 -37.43 -0.81
CA LYS A 910 23.50 -37.06 -0.14
C LYS A 910 24.43 -38.24 0.06
N ASP A 911 23.95 -39.42 0.41
CA ASP A 911 24.77 -40.63 0.56
C ASP A 911 25.32 -41.09 -0.80
N THR A 912 24.58 -40.91 -1.88
CA THR A 912 25.06 -41.17 -3.26
C THR A 912 26.15 -40.15 -3.67
N GLU A 913 25.93 -38.87 -3.38
CA GLU A 913 26.91 -37.80 -3.60
C GLU A 913 28.18 -37.98 -2.74
N ILE A 914 28.01 -38.37 -1.47
CA ILE A 914 29.09 -38.70 -0.53
C ILE A 914 29.83 -39.95 -1.00
N ALA A 915 29.17 -40.97 -1.54
CA ALA A 915 29.81 -42.15 -2.10
C ALA A 915 30.67 -41.80 -3.32
N ALA A 916 30.16 -40.98 -4.24
CA ALA A 916 30.90 -40.48 -5.40
C ALA A 916 32.12 -39.62 -4.98
N LEU A 917 31.92 -38.69 -4.06
CA LEU A 917 33.00 -37.88 -3.48
C LEU A 917 34.01 -38.72 -2.70
N THR A 918 33.59 -39.80 -2.03
CA THR A 918 34.48 -40.71 -1.31
C THR A 918 35.32 -41.55 -2.27
N ALA A 919 34.76 -41.96 -3.41
CA ALA A 919 35.52 -42.62 -4.48
C ALA A 919 36.58 -41.68 -5.08
N GLN A 920 36.19 -40.45 -5.48
CA GLN A 920 37.14 -39.44 -5.96
C GLN A 920 38.21 -39.10 -4.90
N LEU A 921 37.83 -39.02 -3.63
CA LEU A 921 38.76 -38.78 -2.52
C LEU A 921 39.71 -39.97 -2.28
N ALA A 922 39.32 -41.20 -2.62
CA ALA A 922 40.20 -42.36 -2.57
C ALA A 922 41.27 -42.31 -3.68
N GLU A 923 40.88 -41.97 -4.92
CA GLU A 923 41.81 -41.74 -6.03
C GLU A 923 42.77 -40.58 -5.75
N LEU A 924 42.25 -39.44 -5.26
CA LEU A 924 43.04 -38.28 -4.85
C LEU A 924 43.99 -38.58 -3.67
N LYS A 925 43.64 -39.51 -2.78
CA LYS A 925 44.54 -39.98 -1.70
C LYS A 925 45.64 -40.89 -2.25
N ALA A 926 45.33 -41.80 -3.17
CA ALA A 926 46.32 -42.63 -3.84
C ALA A 926 47.35 -41.79 -4.62
N ALA A 927 46.90 -40.75 -5.31
CA ALA A 927 47.76 -39.82 -6.05
C ALA A 927 48.68 -38.94 -5.17
N ARG A 928 48.42 -38.84 -3.86
CA ARG A 928 49.12 -37.90 -2.95
C ARG A 928 50.19 -38.57 -2.06
N ALA A 929 50.50 -39.84 -2.29
CA ALA A 929 51.46 -40.62 -1.51
C ALA A 929 52.94 -40.37 -1.91
N ALA A 930 53.38 -39.11 -1.91
CA ALA A 930 54.79 -38.72 -2.11
C ALA A 930 55.21 -37.67 -1.05
N PRO A 931 56.30 -37.88 -0.29
CA PRO A 931 56.62 -37.04 0.88
C PRO A 931 57.45 -35.79 0.53
N VAL A 932 57.04 -34.64 1.04
CA VAL A 932 57.86 -33.40 1.14
C VAL A 932 57.62 -32.77 2.52
N PRO A 933 58.64 -32.20 3.22
CA PRO A 933 58.54 -31.92 4.66
C PRO A 933 58.16 -30.47 5.02
N THR A 934 57.60 -30.32 6.22
CA THR A 934 57.64 -29.15 7.13
C THR A 934 57.88 -27.74 6.54
N GLY A 935 56.82 -26.93 6.49
CA GLY A 935 56.89 -25.47 6.35
C GLY A 935 55.58 -24.81 6.78
N GLN A 936 55.64 -23.69 7.52
CA GLN A 936 54.46 -22.94 7.93
C GLN A 936 54.00 -21.97 6.84
N VAL A 937 52.72 -22.03 6.46
CA VAL A 937 51.93 -20.86 6.07
C VAL A 937 50.50 -21.09 6.58
N ALA A 938 49.96 -20.13 7.34
CA ALA A 938 48.52 -20.04 7.61
C ALA A 938 47.95 -18.94 6.72
N LEU A 939 46.85 -19.24 6.00
CA LEU A 939 46.10 -18.24 5.24
C LEU A 939 44.86 -17.82 6.08
N PRO A 940 44.71 -16.54 6.42
CA PRO A 940 43.49 -16.06 7.08
C PRO A 940 42.33 -15.94 6.07
N GLY A 941 41.09 -16.00 6.57
CA GLY A 941 39.90 -15.65 5.78
C GLY A 941 39.02 -16.79 5.27
N MET A 942 39.16 -18.03 5.76
CA MET A 942 38.21 -19.12 5.46
C MET A 942 37.59 -19.68 6.75
N PRO A 943 36.26 -19.66 6.93
CA PRO A 943 35.64 -20.20 8.14
C PRO A 943 35.73 -21.73 8.14
N MET A 944 36.52 -22.29 9.05
CA MET A 944 36.53 -23.73 9.29
C MET A 944 35.14 -24.17 9.76
N ARG A 945 34.49 -25.06 9.00
CA ARG A 945 33.27 -25.74 9.47
C ARG A 945 33.58 -26.46 10.78
N ALA A 946 32.98 -25.98 11.87
CA ALA A 946 33.15 -26.55 13.21
C ALA A 946 32.76 -28.04 13.22
N ILE A 947 33.75 -28.93 13.38
CA ILE A 947 33.52 -30.37 13.48
C ILE A 947 33.23 -30.70 14.95
N ARG A 948 32.02 -31.16 15.24
CA ARG A 948 31.58 -31.45 16.62
C ARG A 948 32.46 -32.52 17.29
N ARG A 949 33.28 -32.12 18.27
CA ARG A 949 34.08 -33.02 19.12
C ARG A 949 33.15 -33.81 20.05
N ARG A 950 32.88 -35.08 19.74
CA ARG A 950 32.06 -35.95 20.60
C ARG A 950 32.81 -36.26 21.91
N LEU A 951 32.10 -36.21 23.03
CA LEU A 951 32.58 -36.64 24.35
C LEU A 951 32.68 -38.17 24.46
N PRO A 952 33.57 -38.72 25.30
CA PRO A 952 33.62 -40.15 25.59
C PRO A 952 32.42 -40.59 26.45
N ALA A 953 32.03 -41.87 26.29
CA ALA A 953 30.85 -42.44 26.95
C ALA A 953 30.97 -42.44 28.49
N LYS A 954 32.18 -42.65 29.01
CA LYS A 954 32.57 -42.40 30.40
C LYS A 954 33.51 -41.20 30.40
N ARG A 955 33.30 -40.24 31.30
CA ARG A 955 34.01 -38.95 31.38
C ARG A 955 34.18 -38.50 32.82
N HIS A 956 35.09 -37.55 33.01
CA HIS A 956 35.29 -36.84 34.28
C HIS A 956 34.46 -35.53 34.29
N GLY A 957 34.48 -34.81 35.41
CA GLY A 957 33.58 -33.70 35.71
C GLY A 957 33.15 -33.70 37.17
N PHE A 958 32.68 -32.56 37.67
CA PHE A 958 32.25 -32.39 39.07
C PHE A 958 30.73 -32.24 39.21
N THR A 959 30.26 -32.22 40.46
CA THR A 959 28.88 -31.88 40.83
C THR A 959 28.87 -30.91 42.00
N GLN A 960 28.38 -29.69 41.79
CA GLN A 960 28.28 -28.64 42.80
C GLN A 960 26.81 -28.41 43.17
N GLU A 961 26.44 -28.64 44.44
CA GLU A 961 25.16 -28.19 45.00
C GLU A 961 25.24 -26.70 45.38
N ALA A 962 24.22 -25.93 45.04
CA ALA A 962 24.09 -24.56 45.54
C ALA A 962 22.62 -24.17 45.75
N ARG A 963 22.41 -23.06 46.47
CA ARG A 963 21.15 -22.33 46.53
C ARG A 963 21.39 -20.88 46.17
N VAL A 964 20.73 -20.39 45.12
CA VAL A 964 20.67 -18.95 44.79
C VAL A 964 19.31 -18.45 45.25
N ALA A 965 19.29 -17.44 46.12
CA ALA A 965 18.05 -16.89 46.70
C ALA A 965 17.12 -17.94 47.36
N GLY A 966 17.69 -19.04 47.85
CA GLY A 966 16.96 -20.17 48.46
C GLY A 966 16.62 -21.32 47.49
N HIS A 967 16.50 -21.04 46.19
CA HIS A 967 16.21 -22.02 45.13
C HIS A 967 17.39 -22.99 44.97
N LYS A 968 17.15 -24.30 45.17
CA LYS A 968 18.21 -25.32 45.15
C LYS A 968 18.49 -25.79 43.73
N LEU A 969 19.76 -25.77 43.35
CA LEU A 969 20.28 -26.30 42.10
C LEU A 969 21.47 -27.26 42.28
N TYR A 970 21.74 -28.04 41.25
CA TYR A 970 22.99 -28.77 41.05
C TYR A 970 23.58 -28.41 39.68
N LEU A 971 24.81 -27.89 39.67
CA LEU A 971 25.63 -27.78 38.47
C LEU A 971 26.43 -29.09 38.31
N ARG A 972 26.42 -29.69 37.12
CA ARG A 972 27.30 -30.82 36.77
C ARG A 972 28.02 -30.57 35.47
N THR A 973 29.24 -31.06 35.35
CA THR A 973 30.08 -30.90 34.15
C THR A 973 30.43 -32.25 33.54
N GLY A 974 30.81 -32.23 32.25
CA GLY A 974 31.37 -33.37 31.53
C GLY A 974 32.59 -32.95 30.73
N GLU A 975 33.71 -33.61 30.98
CA GLU A 975 35.03 -33.24 30.44
C GLU A 975 35.48 -34.16 29.30
N TYR A 976 36.38 -33.65 28.46
CA TYR A 976 37.20 -34.43 27.55
C TYR A 976 38.40 -35.06 28.28
N GLU A 977 39.11 -35.97 27.60
CA GLU A 977 40.28 -36.69 28.13
C GLU A 977 41.50 -35.79 28.45
N ASP A 978 41.46 -34.53 28.02
CA ASP A 978 42.45 -33.47 28.29
C ASP A 978 42.04 -32.52 29.43
N GLY A 979 40.93 -32.78 30.11
CA GLY A 979 40.40 -31.94 31.20
C GLY A 979 39.61 -30.71 30.74
N THR A 980 39.49 -30.45 29.43
CA THR A 980 38.63 -29.35 28.94
C THR A 980 37.15 -29.71 29.05
N ILE A 981 36.30 -28.75 29.39
CA ILE A 981 34.85 -28.98 29.50
C ILE A 981 34.20 -29.11 28.11
N GLY A 982 33.29 -30.09 27.98
CA GLY A 982 32.47 -30.30 26.77
C GLY A 982 30.96 -30.32 27.01
N GLU A 983 30.48 -30.43 28.25
CA GLU A 983 29.06 -30.27 28.57
C GLU A 983 28.78 -29.81 30.00
N VAL A 984 27.60 -29.24 30.19
CA VAL A 984 27.08 -28.64 31.42
C VAL A 984 25.63 -29.08 31.61
N PHE A 985 25.25 -29.43 32.84
CA PHE A 985 23.86 -29.69 33.25
C PHE A 985 23.51 -28.86 34.48
N ILE A 986 22.27 -28.34 34.52
CA ILE A 986 21.77 -27.50 35.62
C ILE A 986 20.41 -28.06 36.07
N ASP A 987 20.40 -28.87 37.14
CA ASP A 987 19.16 -29.40 37.72
C ASP A 987 18.63 -28.44 38.80
N MET A 988 17.35 -28.07 38.75
CA MET A 988 16.70 -27.25 39.78
C MET A 988 15.52 -27.98 40.45
N HIS A 989 15.36 -27.78 41.76
CA HIS A 989 14.35 -28.45 42.57
C HIS A 989 13.19 -27.52 42.96
N LYS A 990 11.95 -27.97 42.70
CA LYS A 990 10.65 -27.32 43.01
C LYS A 990 10.24 -26.13 42.12
N GLU A 991 10.96 -25.85 41.04
CA GLU A 991 10.56 -24.83 40.05
C GLU A 991 9.45 -25.30 39.10
N GLY A 992 8.72 -24.34 38.53
CA GLY A 992 7.70 -24.58 37.51
C GLY A 992 8.27 -25.22 36.23
N ALA A 993 7.48 -26.08 35.59
CA ALA A 993 7.93 -26.90 34.46
C ALA A 993 8.54 -26.09 33.30
N ALA A 994 7.97 -24.94 32.97
CA ALA A 994 8.49 -24.05 31.92
C ALA A 994 9.92 -23.56 32.21
N PHE A 995 10.19 -23.11 33.45
CA PHE A 995 11.51 -22.62 33.84
C PHE A 995 12.55 -23.75 33.86
N ARG A 996 12.20 -24.93 34.38
CA ARG A 996 13.10 -26.11 34.34
C ARG A 996 13.42 -26.53 32.90
N SER A 997 12.43 -26.53 32.00
CA SER A 997 12.66 -26.82 30.58
C SER A 997 13.55 -25.78 29.90
N MET A 998 13.37 -24.49 30.20
CA MET A 998 14.21 -23.41 29.67
C MET A 998 15.68 -23.55 30.10
N ILE A 999 15.93 -23.79 31.39
CA ILE A 999 17.28 -24.00 31.93
C ILE A 999 17.94 -25.26 31.34
N ASN A 1000 17.17 -26.35 31.16
CA ASN A 1000 17.67 -27.55 30.48
C ASN A 1000 18.05 -27.28 29.01
N SER A 1001 17.19 -26.59 28.24
CA SER A 1001 17.48 -26.23 26.85
C SER A 1001 18.70 -25.31 26.73
N PHE A 1002 18.86 -24.36 27.66
CA PHE A 1002 20.04 -23.51 27.73
C PHE A 1002 21.32 -24.31 28.03
N ALA A 1003 21.31 -25.20 29.03
CA ALA A 1003 22.45 -26.05 29.36
C ALA A 1003 22.84 -26.97 28.17
N ILE A 1004 21.85 -27.50 27.43
CA ILE A 1004 22.08 -28.23 26.19
C ILE A 1004 22.73 -27.33 25.12
N ALA A 1005 22.24 -26.10 24.92
CA ALA A 1005 22.80 -25.18 23.92
C ALA A 1005 24.28 -24.83 24.19
N ILE A 1006 24.64 -24.50 25.44
CA ILE A 1006 26.03 -24.26 25.86
C ILE A 1006 26.88 -25.52 25.63
N SER A 1007 26.37 -26.70 26.01
CA SER A 1007 27.06 -27.98 25.77
C SER A 1007 27.29 -28.26 24.27
N LYS A 1008 26.36 -27.87 23.39
CA LYS A 1008 26.60 -27.93 21.94
C LYS A 1008 27.70 -26.95 21.53
N GLY A 1009 27.64 -25.70 21.98
CA GLY A 1009 28.64 -24.67 21.67
C GLY A 1009 30.07 -25.11 22.00
N LEU A 1010 30.30 -25.59 23.22
CA LEU A 1010 31.57 -26.18 23.65
C LEU A 1010 32.00 -27.35 22.73
N GLN A 1011 31.07 -28.26 22.39
CA GLN A 1011 31.35 -29.38 21.48
C GLN A 1011 31.63 -28.96 20.02
N TYR A 1012 31.18 -27.78 19.60
CA TYR A 1012 31.52 -27.16 18.31
C TYR A 1012 32.75 -26.24 18.40
N GLY A 1013 33.44 -26.18 19.55
CA GLY A 1013 34.70 -25.46 19.71
C GLY A 1013 34.57 -23.97 20.03
N VAL A 1014 33.41 -23.51 20.51
CA VAL A 1014 33.29 -22.18 21.13
C VAL A 1014 34.09 -22.21 22.45
N PRO A 1015 35.04 -21.27 22.68
CA PRO A 1015 35.79 -21.19 23.92
C PRO A 1015 34.87 -21.02 25.15
N LEU A 1016 35.26 -21.59 26.28
CA LEU A 1016 34.54 -21.36 27.55
C LEU A 1016 34.60 -19.89 27.97
N GLU A 1017 35.71 -19.21 27.67
CA GLU A 1017 35.95 -17.80 28.02
C GLU A 1017 34.87 -16.88 27.44
N GLU A 1018 34.55 -16.99 26.16
CA GLU A 1018 33.44 -16.29 25.48
C GLU A 1018 32.12 -16.42 26.26
N PHE A 1019 31.78 -17.63 26.72
CA PHE A 1019 30.56 -17.85 27.50
C PHE A 1019 30.64 -17.28 28.92
N VAL A 1020 31.81 -17.33 29.57
CA VAL A 1020 32.02 -16.74 30.90
C VAL A 1020 31.92 -15.22 30.85
N GLU A 1021 32.47 -14.57 29.81
CA GLU A 1021 32.35 -13.13 29.62
C GLU A 1021 30.92 -12.71 29.22
N THR A 1022 30.25 -13.49 28.36
CA THR A 1022 28.86 -13.22 27.93
C THR A 1022 27.84 -13.35 29.06
N PHE A 1023 27.99 -14.34 29.94
CA PHE A 1023 26.93 -14.75 30.87
C PHE A 1023 27.16 -14.42 32.35
N THR A 1024 28.34 -13.91 32.73
CA THR A 1024 28.51 -13.33 34.07
C THR A 1024 27.84 -11.96 34.18
N PHE A 1025 27.43 -11.60 35.41
CA PHE A 1025 26.70 -10.38 35.78
C PHE A 1025 25.30 -10.19 35.14
N VAL A 1026 24.85 -11.13 34.29
CA VAL A 1026 23.49 -11.17 33.73
C VAL A 1026 22.45 -11.26 34.86
N ARG A 1027 21.40 -10.45 34.77
CA ARG A 1027 20.42 -10.22 35.85
C ARG A 1027 19.02 -10.74 35.52
N PHE A 1028 18.54 -11.71 36.29
CA PHE A 1028 17.15 -12.17 36.29
C PHE A 1028 16.89 -13.06 37.52
N GLU A 1029 15.63 -13.26 37.89
CA GLU A 1029 15.27 -14.08 39.06
C GLU A 1029 15.33 -15.59 38.75
N PRO A 1030 15.82 -16.45 39.68
CA PRO A 1030 16.28 -16.13 41.02
C PRO A 1030 17.66 -15.43 41.10
N GLN A 1031 17.71 -14.31 41.83
CA GLN A 1031 18.92 -13.51 42.11
C GLN A 1031 19.05 -13.26 43.60
N GLY A 1032 20.27 -13.26 44.15
CA GLY A 1032 20.53 -12.97 45.56
C GLY A 1032 21.63 -13.81 46.19
N MET A 1033 21.51 -14.04 47.50
CA MET A 1033 22.54 -14.67 48.31
C MET A 1033 22.73 -16.15 47.93
N VAL A 1034 23.99 -16.57 47.87
CA VAL A 1034 24.43 -17.92 47.48
C VAL A 1034 24.86 -18.71 48.70
N VAL A 1035 24.27 -19.89 48.88
CA VAL A 1035 24.61 -20.84 49.96
C VAL A 1035 25.04 -22.16 49.32
N GLY A 1036 26.14 -22.75 49.82
CA GLY A 1036 26.70 -24.02 49.31
C GLY A 1036 28.01 -23.87 48.52
N HIS A 1037 28.34 -22.68 48.00
CA HIS A 1037 29.63 -22.44 47.34
C HIS A 1037 30.67 -21.83 48.30
N PRO A 1038 31.93 -22.29 48.31
CA PRO A 1038 32.99 -21.71 49.14
C PRO A 1038 33.34 -20.27 48.73
N ASN A 1039 33.51 -19.99 47.43
CA ASN A 1039 34.01 -18.69 46.95
C ASN A 1039 32.92 -17.66 46.57
N ILE A 1040 31.69 -18.11 46.29
CA ILE A 1040 30.62 -17.25 45.74
C ILE A 1040 29.52 -17.13 46.79
N LYS A 1041 29.16 -15.88 47.13
CA LYS A 1041 28.20 -15.52 48.19
C LYS A 1041 27.02 -14.69 47.68
N LEU A 1042 27.12 -14.12 46.49
CA LEU A 1042 26.05 -13.36 45.83
C LEU A 1042 26.10 -13.61 44.32
N ALA A 1043 24.93 -13.78 43.69
CA ALA A 1043 24.80 -13.91 42.24
C ALA A 1043 23.60 -13.12 41.73
N THR A 1044 23.72 -12.53 40.54
CA THR A 1044 22.65 -11.73 39.90
C THR A 1044 21.64 -12.57 39.11
N SER A 1045 21.93 -13.86 38.93
CA SER A 1045 21.01 -14.88 38.41
C SER A 1045 21.58 -16.28 38.67
N VAL A 1046 20.81 -17.32 38.39
CA VAL A 1046 21.32 -18.71 38.39
C VAL A 1046 22.36 -18.93 37.27
N ILE A 1047 22.24 -18.26 36.13
CA ILE A 1047 23.21 -18.33 35.03
C ILE A 1047 24.53 -17.61 35.43
N ASP A 1048 24.44 -16.42 36.03
CA ASP A 1048 25.59 -15.71 36.59
C ASP A 1048 26.34 -16.57 37.61
N PHE A 1049 25.63 -17.25 38.52
CA PHE A 1049 26.26 -18.22 39.43
C PHE A 1049 27.02 -19.32 38.68
N VAL A 1050 26.38 -19.97 37.70
CA VAL A 1050 27.01 -21.07 36.94
C VAL A 1050 28.27 -20.63 36.22
N PHE A 1051 28.26 -19.50 35.52
CA PHE A 1051 29.45 -19.06 34.77
C PHE A 1051 30.56 -18.48 35.66
N ARG A 1052 30.26 -17.95 36.85
CA ARG A 1052 31.29 -17.69 37.87
C ARG A 1052 31.97 -18.98 38.34
N VAL A 1053 31.23 -20.07 38.56
CA VAL A 1053 31.81 -21.37 38.94
C VAL A 1053 32.66 -21.93 37.80
N LEU A 1054 32.14 -21.96 36.56
CA LEU A 1054 32.91 -22.46 35.41
C LEU A 1054 34.16 -21.62 35.12
N GLY A 1055 34.08 -20.29 35.28
CA GLY A 1055 35.24 -19.40 35.19
C GLY A 1055 36.28 -19.63 36.28
N LEU A 1056 35.85 -19.92 37.53
CA LEU A 1056 36.76 -20.26 38.62
C LEU A 1056 37.47 -21.60 38.34
N GLU A 1057 36.71 -22.67 38.11
CA GLU A 1057 37.22 -24.04 38.08
C GLU A 1057 38.03 -24.37 36.81
N TYR A 1058 37.64 -23.85 35.64
CA TYR A 1058 38.32 -24.17 34.36
C TYR A 1058 39.20 -23.04 33.81
N LEU A 1059 38.98 -21.78 34.21
CA LEU A 1059 39.77 -20.62 33.72
C LEU A 1059 40.58 -19.93 34.83
N GLY A 1060 40.45 -20.33 36.10
CA GLY A 1060 41.16 -19.72 37.23
C GLY A 1060 40.74 -18.27 37.53
N ARG A 1061 39.57 -17.82 37.06
CA ARG A 1061 39.04 -16.44 37.19
C ARG A 1061 38.63 -16.11 38.63
N THR A 1062 39.61 -15.91 39.51
CA THR A 1062 39.39 -15.53 40.93
C THR A 1062 38.85 -14.10 41.10
N ASP A 1063 38.84 -13.28 40.04
CA ASP A 1063 38.19 -11.96 39.98
C ASP A 1063 36.65 -12.04 39.95
N LEU A 1064 36.09 -13.18 39.53
CA LEU A 1064 34.64 -13.38 39.40
C LEU A 1064 33.95 -13.76 40.72
N VAL A 1065 34.70 -14.00 41.80
CA VAL A 1065 34.19 -14.58 43.06
C VAL A 1065 34.43 -13.64 44.24
N GLN A 1066 33.54 -13.65 45.25
CA GLN A 1066 33.63 -12.69 46.37
C GLN A 1066 34.60 -13.12 47.48
N VAL A 1067 35.06 -14.37 47.49
CA VAL A 1067 36.08 -14.88 48.42
C VAL A 1067 37.07 -15.74 47.62
N ALA A 1068 38.22 -15.18 47.24
CA ALA A 1068 39.23 -15.92 46.49
C ALA A 1068 39.84 -17.07 47.33
N ASP A 1069 40.36 -16.75 48.51
CA ASP A 1069 41.07 -17.69 49.40
C ASP A 1069 40.13 -18.52 50.30
N ALA A 1070 39.05 -19.07 49.74
CA ALA A 1070 38.11 -19.89 50.50
C ALA A 1070 38.68 -21.30 50.78
N PRO A 1071 38.52 -21.85 52.00
CA PRO A 1071 39.00 -23.20 52.31
C PRO A 1071 38.19 -24.26 51.54
N GLN A 1072 38.91 -25.18 50.89
CA GLN A 1072 38.30 -26.25 50.11
C GLN A 1072 37.55 -27.26 50.99
N PRO A 1073 36.37 -27.77 50.56
CA PRO A 1073 35.69 -28.87 51.25
C PRO A 1073 36.53 -30.15 51.27
N ILE A 1074 36.48 -30.89 52.37
CA ILE A 1074 37.12 -32.22 52.48
C ILE A 1074 36.14 -33.26 51.97
N ASP A 1075 36.52 -34.03 50.95
CA ASP A 1075 35.71 -35.12 50.41
C ASP A 1075 35.57 -36.26 51.44
N GLN A 1076 34.33 -36.59 51.82
CA GLN A 1076 34.00 -37.65 52.76
C GLN A 1076 33.37 -38.84 52.04
N THR A 1077 34.20 -39.82 51.73
CA THR A 1077 33.80 -41.09 51.12
C THR A 1077 33.61 -42.18 52.19
N GLY A 1078 32.35 -42.58 52.41
CA GLY A 1078 31.99 -43.88 53.00
C GLY A 1078 31.50 -43.90 54.46
N GLU A 1079 30.43 -44.70 54.64
CA GLU A 1079 30.09 -45.52 55.82
C GLU A 1079 29.74 -44.86 57.19
N ASP A 1080 28.43 -44.66 57.35
CA ASP A 1080 27.59 -45.27 58.41
C ASP A 1080 27.36 -44.58 59.79
N SER A 1081 26.23 -44.96 60.40
CA SER A 1081 25.73 -44.75 61.76
C SER A 1081 25.06 -43.42 62.19
N ASP A 1082 23.84 -43.60 62.71
CA ASP A 1082 22.93 -42.68 63.41
C ASP A 1082 23.53 -41.86 64.58
N LEU A 1083 22.79 -40.82 65.03
CA LEU A 1083 22.18 -40.78 66.39
C LEU A 1083 21.42 -39.46 66.72
N LEU A 1084 20.10 -39.59 66.99
CA LEU A 1084 19.27 -38.74 67.88
C LEU A 1084 19.02 -37.24 67.48
N PRO A 1085 18.05 -36.54 68.11
CA PRO A 1085 16.64 -36.91 68.19
C PRO A 1085 15.67 -35.74 67.85
N LYS A 1086 14.37 -35.98 67.98
CA LYS A 1086 13.30 -34.96 67.91
C LYS A 1086 13.18 -34.19 69.23
N ASP A 1087 12.70 -32.94 69.22
CA ASP A 1087 11.35 -32.56 69.69
C ASP A 1087 11.16 -31.03 69.91
N ALA A 1088 9.89 -30.64 70.09
CA ALA A 1088 9.35 -29.40 70.67
C ALA A 1088 9.33 -28.08 69.86
N ASP A 1089 8.10 -27.67 69.52
CA ASP A 1089 7.67 -26.27 69.37
C ASP A 1089 7.92 -25.44 70.65
N MET A 1090 7.80 -24.11 70.53
CA MET A 1090 6.97 -23.30 71.45
C MET A 1090 6.65 -21.91 70.88
N LEU A 1091 5.47 -21.37 71.20
CA LEU A 1091 5.01 -20.04 70.78
C LEU A 1091 5.36 -18.93 71.80
N HIS A 1092 5.15 -17.68 71.35
CA HIS A 1092 4.80 -16.46 72.09
C HIS A 1092 5.88 -15.50 72.65
N ALA A 1093 5.57 -14.20 72.44
CA ALA A 1093 5.67 -13.07 73.39
C ALA A 1093 7.06 -12.41 73.65
N THR A 1094 7.18 -11.08 73.86
CA THR A 1094 6.22 -9.95 73.72
C THR A 1094 6.90 -8.56 73.68
N HIS A 1095 6.22 -7.60 73.01
CA HIS A 1095 6.08 -6.15 73.30
C HIS A 1095 7.25 -5.14 73.41
N GLY A 1096 7.02 -3.99 72.75
CA GLY A 1096 7.46 -2.64 73.11
C GLY A 1096 8.17 -1.89 71.96
N VAL A 1097 7.84 -0.64 71.57
CA VAL A 1097 6.79 0.35 71.92
C VAL A 1097 6.63 1.25 70.66
N GLY A 1098 5.50 1.85 70.25
CA GLY A 1098 4.11 1.97 70.78
C GLY A 1098 3.17 2.44 69.63
N ALA A 1099 1.99 3.03 69.90
CA ALA A 1099 1.00 3.30 68.83
C ALA A 1099 -0.04 4.43 69.07
N SER A 1100 -0.65 4.89 67.96
CA SER A 1100 -2.03 5.45 67.83
C SER A 1100 -2.30 6.89 68.34
N PRO A 1101 -3.45 7.54 67.98
CA PRO A 1101 -4.62 7.06 67.21
C PRO A 1101 -4.96 7.88 65.94
N ALA A 1102 -6.15 7.66 65.34
CA ALA A 1102 -6.49 8.10 63.97
C ALA A 1102 -7.92 8.67 63.77
N GLN A 1103 -8.15 9.21 62.55
CA GLN A 1103 -9.43 9.54 61.87
C GLN A 1103 -10.32 10.70 62.39
N ARG A 1104 -10.65 11.65 61.50
CA ARG A 1104 -12.05 11.88 60.98
C ARG A 1104 -12.22 13.06 59.99
N ILE A 1105 -13.18 12.89 59.07
CA ILE A 1105 -14.05 13.92 58.44
C ILE A 1105 -13.43 14.84 57.35
N ALA A 1106 -14.30 15.40 56.50
CA ALA A 1106 -14.02 16.09 55.23
C ALA A 1106 -14.12 17.64 55.30
N SER A 1107 -13.75 18.30 54.20
CA SER A 1107 -13.69 19.76 53.95
C SER A 1107 -15.05 20.48 54.07
N PRO A 1108 -15.11 21.83 54.28
CA PRO A 1108 -14.88 22.78 53.16
C PRO A 1108 -14.31 24.19 53.50
N ALA A 1109 -14.05 24.97 52.43
CA ALA A 1109 -13.96 26.45 52.35
C ALA A 1109 -12.73 27.22 52.94
N ALA A 1110 -12.61 28.50 52.53
CA ALA A 1110 -11.45 29.41 52.66
C ALA A 1110 -11.95 30.90 52.68
N PRO A 1111 -11.11 31.99 52.75
CA PRO A 1111 -9.65 32.11 52.88
C PRO A 1111 -9.25 32.82 54.23
N PRO A 1112 -8.59 34.02 54.42
CA PRO A 1112 -8.10 35.09 53.52
C PRO A 1112 -6.60 35.54 53.62
N VAL A 1113 -6.18 36.23 52.55
CA VAL A 1113 -5.21 37.37 52.36
C VAL A 1113 -5.03 38.29 53.60
N PRO A 1114 -3.85 38.97 53.87
CA PRO A 1114 -2.85 39.53 52.92
C PRO A 1114 -1.31 39.52 53.28
N THR A 1115 -0.51 40.14 52.38
CA THR A 1115 0.63 41.09 52.60
C THR A 1115 2.14 40.70 52.53
N ARG A 1116 2.80 41.26 51.49
CA ARG A 1116 4.02 42.14 51.47
C ARG A 1116 5.50 41.63 51.54
N THR A 1117 6.15 41.70 50.37
CA THR A 1117 7.37 42.49 49.99
C THR A 1117 8.78 42.27 50.56
N ASN A 1118 9.76 42.45 49.64
CA ASN A 1118 11.20 42.77 49.80
C ASN A 1118 12.14 41.62 50.24
N GLY A 1119 13.41 41.55 49.81
CA GLY A 1119 14.11 42.33 48.75
C GLY A 1119 15.63 42.47 48.99
N ALA A 1120 16.34 43.02 47.98
CA ALA A 1120 17.73 43.56 48.03
C ALA A 1120 18.93 42.58 48.16
N THR A 1121 20.17 42.89 47.71
CA THR A 1121 20.72 43.71 46.58
C THR A 1121 22.24 43.43 46.41
N ASN A 1122 22.83 43.93 45.31
CA ASN A 1122 24.27 44.21 45.06
C ASN A 1122 25.20 43.00 44.78
N GLY A 1123 26.16 43.04 43.84
CA GLY A 1123 26.43 44.01 42.77
C GLY A 1123 27.85 44.60 42.76
N ASN A 1124 28.43 44.83 41.57
CA ASN A 1124 29.61 45.70 41.39
C ASN A 1124 29.70 46.23 39.93
N HIS A 1125 30.42 47.34 39.73
CA HIS A 1125 30.54 48.06 38.43
C HIS A 1125 31.95 47.94 37.81
N THR A 1126 32.09 48.20 36.49
CA THR A 1126 32.82 49.39 35.97
C THR A 1126 32.73 49.59 34.44
N ASN A 1127 32.87 50.86 34.06
CA ASN A 1127 32.80 51.52 32.72
C ASN A 1127 33.76 50.96 31.64
N GLY A 1128 33.63 51.30 30.34
CA GLY A 1128 32.61 52.10 29.64
C GLY A 1128 33.12 52.80 28.34
N ASN A 1129 32.23 53.54 27.65
CA ASN A 1129 32.40 54.27 26.37
C ASN A 1129 32.71 53.43 25.10
N GLY A 1130 32.10 53.67 23.93
CA GLY A 1130 30.98 54.55 23.54
C GLY A 1130 30.74 54.39 22.01
N GLY A 1131 29.51 54.18 21.51
CA GLY A 1131 28.58 55.24 21.04
C GLY A 1131 28.73 55.47 19.52
N ALA A 1132 27.73 55.85 18.71
CA ALA A 1132 26.26 55.98 18.83
C ALA A 1132 25.67 55.97 17.39
N GLY A 1133 24.36 55.87 17.11
CA GLY A 1133 23.16 55.75 17.96
C GLY A 1133 22.13 54.77 17.34
N GLN A 1134 21.07 54.40 18.06
CA GLN A 1134 19.71 54.98 17.96
C GLN A 1134 18.98 54.71 16.62
N GLN A 1135 17.71 54.28 16.59
CA GLN A 1135 16.69 54.36 17.64
C GLN A 1135 15.69 53.18 17.66
N GLN A 1136 15.17 52.87 18.86
CA GLN A 1136 14.01 52.02 19.14
C GLN A 1136 12.69 52.79 18.86
N GLY A 1137 11.50 52.18 18.81
CA GLY A 1137 11.16 50.78 19.09
C GLY A 1137 9.65 50.47 19.02
N ASP A 1138 9.12 49.88 20.09
CA ASP A 1138 8.04 48.87 20.02
C ASP A 1138 6.65 49.28 20.58
N LEU A 1139 5.65 48.45 20.24
CA LEU A 1139 4.22 48.37 20.60
C LEU A 1139 3.65 49.14 21.84
N GLY A 1140 2.56 49.89 21.60
CA GLY A 1140 1.19 49.38 21.91
C GLY A 1140 0.35 49.96 23.09
N ARG A 1141 -0.96 50.21 22.80
CA ARG A 1141 -2.13 50.41 23.72
C ARG A 1141 -2.18 51.74 24.53
N MET A 1142 -3.34 52.25 25.05
CA MET A 1142 -4.72 51.70 25.21
C MET A 1142 -5.83 52.79 25.36
N GLN A 1143 -7.12 52.40 25.24
CA GLN A 1143 -8.40 53.12 25.64
C GLN A 1143 -8.78 54.38 24.79
N VAL A 1144 -10.01 54.95 24.74
CA VAL A 1144 -11.18 55.10 25.67
C VAL A 1144 -12.56 55.04 24.91
N GLU A 1145 -13.68 55.23 25.62
CA GLU A 1145 -15.10 54.90 25.38
C GLU A 1145 -16.00 55.83 24.49
N ALA A 1146 -17.00 55.23 23.82
CA ALA A 1146 -18.46 55.53 23.73
C ALA A 1146 -19.11 56.91 23.37
N ARG A 1147 -20.35 56.78 22.81
CA ARG A 1147 -21.54 57.71 22.71
C ARG A 1147 -21.69 58.73 21.56
N ALA A 1148 -22.42 58.27 20.53
CA ALA A 1148 -23.62 58.84 19.87
C ALA A 1148 -23.94 60.36 19.87
N THR A 1149 -24.37 60.89 18.69
CA THR A 1149 -25.76 61.42 18.44
C THR A 1149 -25.97 61.86 16.97
N SER A 1150 -27.24 61.85 16.50
CA SER A 1150 -27.71 62.46 15.24
C SER A 1150 -28.95 63.34 15.51
N PRO A 1151 -29.18 64.43 14.75
CA PRO A 1151 -30.39 64.54 13.91
C PRO A 1151 -30.09 65.17 12.51
N SER A 1152 -30.80 64.91 11.40
CA SER A 1152 -32.24 65.10 11.06
C SER A 1152 -32.64 66.59 10.82
N SER A 1153 -33.64 66.99 10.00
CA SER A 1153 -34.39 66.36 8.86
C SER A 1153 -35.55 67.28 8.39
N SER A 1154 -35.92 67.29 7.09
CA SER A 1154 -37.23 67.83 6.61
C SER A 1154 -37.55 67.35 5.16
N THR A 1155 -38.38 66.31 4.94
CA THR A 1155 -39.86 66.35 4.66
C THR A 1155 -40.25 67.04 3.34
N SER A 1156 -40.61 66.35 2.24
CA SER A 1156 -41.81 65.48 1.94
C SER A 1156 -43.04 66.30 1.46
N VAL A 1157 -43.85 65.84 0.49
CA VAL A 1157 -45.02 64.93 0.67
C VAL A 1157 -45.64 64.47 -0.69
N VAL A 1158 -45.78 63.13 -0.88
CA VAL A 1158 -46.94 62.32 -1.42
C VAL A 1158 -47.62 62.67 -2.77
N ALA A 1159 -48.12 61.73 -3.62
CA ALA A 1159 -47.86 60.30 -3.91
C ALA A 1159 -48.81 59.79 -5.05
N THR A 1160 -48.56 58.60 -5.62
CA THR A 1160 -49.62 57.69 -6.14
C THR A 1160 -49.18 56.22 -6.29
N ALA A 1161 -49.86 55.31 -5.56
CA ALA A 1161 -50.07 53.86 -5.80
C ALA A 1161 -48.88 52.87 -5.94
N GLU A 1162 -49.17 51.60 -5.60
CA GLU A 1162 -48.24 50.46 -5.47
C GLU A 1162 -48.95 49.17 -5.99
N PRO A 1163 -48.29 47.99 -6.15
CA PRO A 1163 -48.16 47.07 -4.99
C PRO A 1163 -46.85 46.24 -4.94
N ALA A 1164 -46.50 45.75 -3.75
CA ALA A 1164 -45.29 44.94 -3.49
C ALA A 1164 -45.53 43.44 -3.17
N THR A 1165 -44.51 42.61 -3.42
CA THR A 1165 -44.26 41.31 -2.76
C THR A 1165 -42.74 41.19 -2.46
N ALA A 1166 -42.29 41.32 -1.21
CA ALA A 1166 -42.40 40.38 -0.09
C ALA A 1166 -41.29 39.30 -0.08
N ALA A 1167 -40.13 39.66 0.47
CA ALA A 1167 -39.19 38.69 1.04
C ALA A 1167 -39.64 38.36 2.48
N GLY A 1168 -39.67 37.07 2.84
CA GLY A 1168 -40.10 36.62 4.17
C GLY A 1168 -39.01 36.78 5.24
N PRO A 1169 -39.37 37.08 6.50
CA PRO A 1169 -38.44 36.94 7.62
C PRO A 1169 -38.16 35.46 7.89
N MET A 1170 -36.94 35.13 8.35
CA MET A 1170 -36.70 33.83 9.00
C MET A 1170 -37.66 33.67 10.17
N SER A 1171 -38.23 32.49 10.34
CA SER A 1171 -39.10 32.22 11.49
C SER A 1171 -38.24 32.14 12.77
N ALA A 1172 -38.87 32.36 13.92
CA ALA A 1172 -38.22 32.11 15.20
C ALA A 1172 -37.78 30.64 15.34
N VAL A 1173 -38.44 29.72 14.63
CA VAL A 1173 -38.11 28.29 14.59
C VAL A 1173 -36.80 28.03 13.85
N ASP A 1174 -36.48 28.77 12.78
CA ASP A 1174 -35.22 28.60 12.01
C ASP A 1174 -34.00 29.01 12.84
N ALA A 1175 -34.10 30.14 13.54
CA ALA A 1175 -33.07 30.60 14.48
C ALA A 1175 -32.91 29.63 15.67
N GLN A 1176 -34.02 29.05 16.14
CA GLN A 1176 -34.04 28.09 17.25
C GLN A 1176 -33.51 26.71 16.82
N LEU A 1177 -33.78 26.26 15.59
CA LEU A 1177 -33.19 25.05 14.99
C LEU A 1177 -31.67 25.15 14.91
N SER A 1178 -31.14 26.26 14.40
CA SER A 1178 -29.69 26.51 14.33
C SER A 1178 -29.01 26.39 15.71
N ALA A 1179 -29.68 26.87 16.76
CA ALA A 1179 -29.21 26.77 18.14
C ALA A 1179 -29.37 25.38 18.79
N MET A 1180 -30.09 24.44 18.18
CA MET A 1180 -30.36 23.09 18.70
C MET A 1180 -29.65 21.96 17.92
N MET A 1181 -28.77 22.31 16.97
CA MET A 1181 -28.09 21.36 16.06
C MET A 1181 -26.57 21.27 16.23
N GLY A 1182 -25.95 22.02 17.15
CA GLY A 1182 -24.49 22.02 17.35
C GLY A 1182 -23.92 20.71 17.93
N ASP A 1183 -24.78 19.92 18.57
CA ASP A 1183 -24.48 18.71 19.33
C ASP A 1183 -25.32 17.50 18.89
N ALA A 1184 -26.02 17.60 17.76
CA ALA A 1184 -26.84 16.52 17.22
C ALA A 1184 -25.98 15.49 16.44
N PRO A 1185 -26.03 14.19 16.79
CA PRO A 1185 -25.26 13.17 16.09
C PRO A 1185 -25.77 12.96 14.65
N PHE A 1186 -24.89 12.49 13.77
CA PHE A 1186 -25.30 11.99 12.45
C PHE A 1186 -26.12 10.70 12.61
N CYS A 1187 -27.04 10.47 11.69
CA CYS A 1187 -27.79 9.22 11.62
C CYS A 1187 -26.85 8.06 11.25
N ASP A 1188 -26.73 7.09 12.14
CA ASP A 1188 -26.05 5.80 11.94
C ASP A 1188 -26.48 5.09 10.64
N VAL A 1189 -27.77 5.10 10.32
CA VAL A 1189 -28.37 4.38 9.19
C VAL A 1189 -28.14 5.08 7.84
N CYS A 1190 -27.99 6.41 7.79
CA CYS A 1190 -27.94 7.13 6.51
C CYS A 1190 -27.09 8.42 6.45
N GLY A 1191 -26.30 8.72 7.47
CA GLY A 1191 -25.36 9.85 7.50
C GLY A 1191 -25.98 11.26 7.51
N HIS A 1192 -27.31 11.37 7.46
CA HIS A 1192 -28.00 12.67 7.54
C HIS A 1192 -27.96 13.21 8.97
N ILE A 1193 -27.81 14.53 9.16
CA ILE A 1193 -27.84 15.17 10.48
C ILE A 1193 -29.21 14.90 11.12
N THR A 1194 -29.21 14.44 12.37
CA THR A 1194 -30.47 14.23 13.11
C THR A 1194 -30.96 15.53 13.74
N VAL A 1195 -32.27 15.61 14.02
CA VAL A 1195 -32.89 16.76 14.68
C VAL A 1195 -33.39 16.32 16.05
N ARG A 1196 -33.05 17.07 17.10
CA ARG A 1196 -33.39 16.74 18.49
C ARG A 1196 -34.91 16.66 18.66
N ASN A 1197 -35.41 15.52 19.15
CA ASN A 1197 -36.82 15.16 19.23
C ASN A 1197 -37.13 14.60 20.63
N GLY A 1198 -37.34 15.50 21.59
CA GLY A 1198 -37.45 15.16 23.01
C GLY A 1198 -36.09 14.81 23.61
N ALA A 1199 -36.01 13.69 24.35
CA ALA A 1199 -34.75 13.14 24.84
C ALA A 1199 -33.91 12.53 23.69
N CYS A 1200 -34.57 12.03 22.66
CA CYS A 1200 -33.95 11.41 21.50
C CYS A 1200 -33.54 12.45 20.43
N TYR A 1201 -32.91 11.96 19.36
CA TYR A 1201 -32.81 12.63 18.07
C TYR A 1201 -33.56 11.82 17.01
N LYS A 1202 -34.09 12.49 15.98
CA LYS A 1202 -34.79 11.84 14.85
C LYS A 1202 -34.14 12.24 13.53
N CYS A 1203 -33.85 11.26 12.68
CA CYS A 1203 -33.44 11.50 11.31
C CYS A 1203 -34.67 11.83 10.45
N LEU A 1204 -34.72 13.04 9.87
CA LEU A 1204 -35.80 13.43 8.97
C LEU A 1204 -35.74 12.72 7.59
N ASN A 1205 -34.58 12.19 7.21
CA ASN A 1205 -34.38 11.52 5.92
C ASN A 1205 -34.87 10.06 5.90
N CYS A 1206 -34.54 9.26 6.92
CA CYS A 1206 -34.93 7.84 7.00
C CYS A 1206 -35.89 7.48 8.14
N GLY A 1207 -36.27 8.47 8.98
CA GLY A 1207 -37.15 8.26 10.12
C GLY A 1207 -36.51 7.66 11.38
N ASN A 1208 -35.27 7.13 11.31
CA ASN A 1208 -34.60 6.50 12.46
C ASN A 1208 -34.54 7.43 13.68
N SER A 1209 -34.62 6.85 14.89
CA SER A 1209 -34.61 7.59 16.15
C SER A 1209 -33.52 7.06 17.07
N LEU A 1210 -32.70 7.98 17.61
CA LEU A 1210 -31.40 7.71 18.23
C LEU A 1210 -31.31 8.34 19.61
N GLY A 1211 -30.63 7.68 20.55
CA GLY A 1211 -30.42 8.23 21.89
C GLY A 1211 -31.69 8.40 22.74
N CYS A 1212 -32.75 7.63 22.47
CA CYS A 1212 -33.86 7.50 23.41
C CYS A 1212 -33.40 6.75 24.67
N SER A 1213 -33.77 7.28 25.84
CA SER A 1213 -33.65 6.64 27.16
C SER A 1213 -34.88 5.79 27.49
#